data_AF-A0A3B0AQE4-F1
#
_entry.id   AF-A0A3B0AQE4-F1
#
_cell.length_a   1.000
_cell.length_b   1.000
_cell.length_c   1.000
_cell.angle_alpha   90.00
_cell.angle_beta   90.00
_cell.angle_gamma   90.00
#
_symmetry.space_group_name_H-M   'P 1'
#
loop_
_entity.id
_entity.type
_entity.pdbx_description
1 polymer ?
#
loop_
_entity_poly.entity_id
_entity_poly.type
_entity_poly.pdbx_seq_one_letter_code
_entity_poly.pdbx_strand_id
1 'polypeptide(L)'
;MLYNHKYMEVHRNGGRFEMFGSLALRRWMLSLLVFIFVFSGYTSVFAADRFVLKSVGADSVTGNPKIRYGDYIRTSDGGYVAVGTDAGGEDPELFIARWNVNGDLEWRTSLGFDESGIPPSVNDVLETPNGYMFVGRKNDGMLYGLVNHSGSIVRSGVQLPGGGSANFIAKMDNAGTTRYLVGGYAQFASSGAVNSIFTLDADGNPGAGIAHLISYGRSPFDGITLSSGNVAIVGYGSEGTGSSFGMLYTYSARDGAGALKKFSQSGGNLTLSALVEAGADSGYYLTGNVQVGSEQDIVVIRTDADGEELWRKVYPHDGAQVPEGLLRTNDGGFLIYGGSNTGDGVLLKTDANMNEQWIKVLPGTWNLQAVLQLADGSFRVAGASANLIDMYVGPPTGLVADDEANVIVGLTEDMEYLGNGSVSYVVYNKGAVPTFSGDQTVFVRYKADRGAGYEAGEAATYVFTANPVTIASVSPLAVVWVGYGTPLSEVGLTATVNVKLSDGTNVSASVTWDGGNPAYDRTVPGAYEFVGALTPPNGTTNPDALTAKVVVKVEPRTIESVADAVYRTVGYGTPLSEVGLPATVNVKLSDGTNVSASVTWDGGNPAYDRTMPGAYEFVGALTPPNGTTNPDALKAKVVVKVEPRTIESVADAVYRTVGYGTPLSELGLPATVNVRLSDGTTEVTGVKWDGGDPPYDGNAPRRYSFTGELALPKGATNPGGLSAIAVVAVEETPTAPLPIVRVASVPAVMVPFGTPLSNVPLPSAVNVVLSDGSSAGAGLTWDDGVPSYNGNVAGVYTFTGTVTPLAGILNPDGLTATAVVSVEEAPVALVGLEVDETSYLLSVGTSHATRVKASYSDGRRIDVTDVATYATSNASVAEVGENGVVRGKSQGKASISVEYGGLRSEIQVDVYQPSVAGHDEEEPAVVPTVPGKSSTACSRVGCTVTFGKEVTIVIPRLQGDAIVTIEKIELPPGSVPAGLQLASGVFELLLSPGMTFPEPVTLRFAFDAASMPEGFRAALFYFDEAHKEWIEIESRIEKGLVVASVDHFTKFAVFGVKESSAEPTPTPTPAPTPTSFLDMDGHWAKSYVSRAVELGITNGYNARMFAPDAQVTRAQFVTMLMRALKVEGVSAPRFADAGAIEAWAASAVTAAAERGIAEGFSDGTFRPNVVITRAEMTTLLARAASLESSGDAEPTFADAADVPAWARPAVAAAEGLGLVQGRGGGQFEPFAAATRAEAVVLLLRMLDLNLNLKP
;
A
#
# COMPACT_ATOMS: atom_id res chain seq x y z
N MET A 1 32.40 -73.87 -10.82
CA MET A 1 33.74 -74.44 -10.53
C MET A 1 34.61 -73.33 -9.96
N LEU A 2 35.09 -73.54 -8.71
CA LEU A 2 36.27 -72.99 -7.99
C LEU A 2 36.46 -71.45 -7.91
N TYR A 3 36.16 -70.78 -6.79
CA TYR A 3 36.95 -70.56 -5.55
C TYR A 3 38.30 -69.83 -5.73
N ASN A 4 38.48 -68.62 -5.15
CA ASN A 4 39.19 -68.46 -3.86
C ASN A 4 39.30 -67.01 -3.34
N HIS A 5 39.08 -66.89 -2.03
CA HIS A 5 39.38 -65.76 -1.13
C HIS A 5 40.90 -65.57 -0.92
N LYS A 6 41.34 -64.40 -0.41
CA LYS A 6 41.88 -64.25 0.97
C LYS A 6 42.44 -62.84 1.31
N TYR A 7 41.91 -62.32 2.43
CA TYR A 7 42.51 -61.67 3.61
C TYR A 7 43.00 -60.20 3.67
N MET A 8 42.52 -59.60 4.76
CA MET A 8 42.85 -58.34 5.44
C MET A 8 44.25 -58.33 6.06
N GLU A 9 44.80 -57.13 6.31
CA GLU A 9 45.17 -56.71 7.68
C GLU A 9 45.40 -55.19 7.81
N VAL A 10 45.15 -54.70 9.01
CA VAL A 10 45.03 -53.30 9.48
C VAL A 10 46.29 -52.94 10.27
N HIS A 11 46.74 -51.68 10.28
CA HIS A 11 47.03 -50.93 11.52
C HIS A 11 47.36 -49.43 11.32
N ARG A 12 46.82 -48.65 12.27
CA ARG A 12 46.86 -47.19 12.47
C ARG A 12 48.21 -46.63 12.93
N ASN A 13 48.44 -45.35 12.61
CA ASN A 13 48.77 -44.21 13.52
C ASN A 13 49.32 -43.07 12.65
N GLY A 14 48.98 -41.79 12.76
CA GLY A 14 48.14 -40.99 13.65
C GLY A 14 48.54 -39.51 13.42
N GLY A 15 47.58 -38.58 13.47
CA GLY A 15 47.86 -37.19 13.85
C GLY A 15 47.85 -36.08 12.78
N ARG A 16 46.71 -35.36 12.74
CA ARG A 16 46.50 -33.90 12.58
C ARG A 16 46.51 -33.20 11.20
N PHE A 17 45.28 -32.92 10.74
CA PHE A 17 44.66 -31.65 10.32
C PHE A 17 45.55 -30.43 9.96
N GLU A 18 45.33 -29.91 8.74
CA GLU A 18 44.76 -28.56 8.52
C GLU A 18 44.15 -28.39 7.11
N MET A 19 43.14 -27.52 7.01
CA MET A 19 42.23 -27.29 5.87
C MET A 19 42.89 -26.52 4.69
N PHE A 20 42.52 -26.85 3.45
CA PHE A 20 41.66 -26.02 2.58
C PHE A 20 41.33 -26.78 1.28
N GLY A 21 40.08 -26.65 0.85
CA GLY A 21 39.40 -27.53 -0.10
C GLY A 21 39.78 -27.39 -1.56
N SER A 22 39.70 -28.53 -2.24
CA SER A 22 39.42 -28.69 -3.67
C SER A 22 38.68 -30.05 -3.78
N LEU A 23 37.84 -30.33 -4.77
CA LEU A 23 38.18 -30.38 -6.18
C LEU A 23 36.89 -30.70 -6.96
N ALA A 24 36.77 -30.13 -8.16
CA ALA A 24 35.71 -30.45 -9.11
C ALA A 24 36.02 -31.73 -9.89
N LEU A 25 35.04 -32.60 -10.05
CA LEU A 25 34.96 -33.58 -11.14
C LEU A 25 33.52 -33.61 -11.65
N ARG A 26 33.28 -32.89 -12.76
CA ARG A 26 32.00 -32.81 -13.48
C ARG A 26 32.11 -33.64 -14.78
N ARG A 27 31.07 -34.45 -15.00
CA ARG A 27 30.61 -35.13 -16.23
C ARG A 27 30.85 -36.65 -16.26
N TRP A 28 29.71 -37.35 -16.24
CA TRP A 28 29.46 -38.78 -16.50
C TRP A 28 29.58 -39.76 -15.32
N MET A 29 28.67 -39.62 -14.36
CA MET A 29 27.84 -40.70 -13.76
C MET A 29 26.87 -40.04 -12.77
N LEU A 30 25.78 -39.48 -13.28
CA LEU A 30 24.68 -38.88 -12.52
C LEU A 30 23.47 -39.81 -12.65
N SER A 31 23.52 -40.94 -11.95
CA SER A 31 22.43 -41.93 -11.85
C SER A 31 22.66 -42.81 -10.61
N LEU A 32 22.82 -42.19 -9.42
CA LEU A 32 22.59 -42.84 -8.12
C LEU A 32 22.67 -41.83 -6.96
N LEU A 33 21.59 -41.08 -6.70
CA LEU A 33 21.19 -40.61 -5.36
C LEU A 33 19.79 -40.00 -5.42
N VAL A 34 18.84 -40.92 -5.51
CA VAL A 34 17.45 -40.91 -5.03
C VAL A 34 17.42 -40.48 -3.56
N PHE A 35 16.47 -39.76 -2.96
CA PHE A 35 15.20 -39.11 -3.32
C PHE A 35 14.90 -38.23 -2.08
N ILE A 36 14.77 -36.91 -2.20
CA ILE A 36 14.27 -36.03 -1.12
C ILE A 36 13.23 -35.10 -1.75
N PHE A 37 12.03 -35.11 -1.15
CA PHE A 37 10.81 -34.33 -1.44
C PHE A 37 10.04 -34.68 -2.73
N VAL A 38 9.07 -35.60 -2.59
CA VAL A 38 7.61 -35.35 -2.72
C VAL A 38 6.89 -36.70 -2.99
N PHE A 39 5.87 -36.99 -2.16
CA PHE A 39 5.00 -38.19 -2.09
C PHE A 39 5.51 -39.45 -1.39
N SER A 40 5.44 -39.46 -0.06
CA SER A 40 5.07 -40.65 0.72
C SER A 40 4.36 -40.22 2.01
N GLY A 41 3.04 -40.38 2.04
CA GLY A 41 2.21 -40.04 3.20
C GLY A 41 0.92 -40.84 3.25
N TYR A 42 0.94 -42.07 2.73
CA TYR A 42 -0.05 -43.08 3.00
C TYR A 42 0.65 -44.43 3.09
N THR A 43 0.98 -44.83 4.32
CA THR A 43 1.06 -46.21 4.77
C THR A 43 0.36 -46.21 6.12
N SER A 44 -0.91 -46.62 6.15
CA SER A 44 -1.35 -47.83 6.87
C SER A 44 -0.87 -47.82 8.34
N VAL A 45 -1.65 -47.26 9.27
CA VAL A 45 -2.66 -48.00 10.07
C VAL A 45 -2.06 -49.28 10.66
N PHE A 46 -2.08 -49.36 12.00
CA PHE A 46 -1.68 -50.47 12.90
C PHE A 46 -0.21 -50.54 13.31
N ALA A 47 0.12 -49.88 14.43
CA ALA A 47 0.93 -50.39 15.55
C ALA A 47 1.17 -49.27 16.59
N ALA A 48 0.10 -48.78 17.23
CA ALA A 48 0.19 -47.67 18.20
C ALA A 48 0.33 -48.12 19.67
N ASP A 49 0.19 -49.42 19.99
CA ASP A 49 0.06 -49.83 21.41
C ASP A 49 1.27 -50.55 22.03
N ARG A 50 2.34 -50.86 21.28
CA ARG A 50 3.35 -51.83 21.78
C ARG A 50 4.56 -51.26 22.50
N PHE A 51 4.80 -49.95 22.55
CA PHE A 51 6.07 -49.43 23.07
C PHE A 51 6.04 -48.77 24.45
N VAL A 52 4.88 -48.66 25.11
CA VAL A 52 4.71 -47.78 26.29
C VAL A 52 5.53 -48.19 27.54
N LEU A 53 5.93 -49.45 27.72
CA LEU A 53 6.49 -49.91 29.01
C LEU A 53 7.83 -50.68 28.95
N LYS A 54 8.44 -50.88 27.77
CA LYS A 54 9.81 -51.46 27.71
C LYS A 54 10.85 -50.57 28.39
N SER A 55 10.61 -49.25 28.46
CA SER A 55 11.46 -48.28 29.17
C SER A 55 11.20 -48.20 30.67
N VAL A 56 10.27 -49.00 31.20
CA VAL A 56 9.76 -48.85 32.58
C VAL A 56 10.12 -50.06 33.46
N GLY A 57 10.63 -51.15 32.85
CA GLY A 57 11.15 -52.34 33.54
C GLY A 57 12.69 -52.45 33.60
N ALA A 58 13.45 -51.50 33.04
CA ALA A 58 14.88 -51.43 33.24
C ALA A 58 15.35 -49.99 33.04
N ASP A 59 15.83 -49.36 34.11
CA ASP A 59 16.83 -48.33 33.93
C ASP A 59 18.04 -49.02 33.29
N SER A 60 18.18 -48.88 31.97
CA SER A 60 19.27 -49.47 31.19
C SER A 60 20.66 -48.98 31.67
N VAL A 61 20.70 -48.03 32.61
CA VAL A 61 21.90 -47.49 33.22
C VAL A 61 22.28 -48.19 34.53
N THR A 62 21.34 -48.77 35.31
CA THR A 62 21.65 -49.26 36.68
C THR A 62 21.23 -50.71 36.98
N GLY A 63 20.39 -51.35 36.18
CA GLY A 63 20.14 -52.80 36.28
C GLY A 63 19.56 -53.30 37.62
N ASN A 64 18.84 -52.45 38.37
CA ASN A 64 18.27 -52.82 39.68
C ASN A 64 16.72 -52.87 39.63
N PRO A 65 16.06 -54.02 39.88
CA PRO A 65 14.62 -54.20 39.74
C PRO A 65 13.91 -53.86 41.05
N LYS A 66 13.59 -52.59 41.31
CA LYS A 66 12.98 -52.18 42.59
C LYS A 66 12.05 -50.96 42.46
N ILE A 67 11.12 -50.92 41.51
CA ILE A 67 10.08 -49.88 41.46
C ILE A 67 8.74 -50.48 41.91
N ARG A 68 8.05 -49.86 42.88
CA ARG A 68 6.69 -50.25 43.30
C ARG A 68 5.70 -49.18 42.86
N TYR A 69 4.79 -49.52 41.94
CA TYR A 69 3.72 -48.63 41.52
C TYR A 69 2.58 -48.66 42.54
N GLY A 70 2.00 -47.47 42.79
CA GLY A 70 0.83 -47.28 43.64
C GLY A 70 -0.46 -47.28 42.84
N ASP A 71 -0.52 -46.47 41.77
CA ASP A 71 -1.67 -46.38 40.89
C ASP A 71 -1.29 -45.86 39.48
N TYR A 72 -2.17 -46.08 38.50
CA TYR A 72 -2.00 -45.72 37.10
C TYR A 72 -3.32 -45.29 36.44
N ILE A 73 -3.32 -44.13 35.80
CA ILE A 73 -4.47 -43.59 35.07
C ILE A 73 -4.17 -43.32 33.61
N ARG A 74 -5.21 -43.45 32.77
CA ARG A 74 -5.21 -42.90 31.41
C ARG A 74 -5.64 -41.44 31.44
N THR A 75 -4.88 -40.56 30.80
CA THR A 75 -5.16 -39.12 30.75
C THR A 75 -6.17 -38.80 29.67
N SER A 76 -6.82 -37.65 29.80
CA SER A 76 -7.87 -37.15 28.90
C SER A 76 -7.41 -36.97 27.44
N ASP A 77 -6.12 -36.74 27.20
CA ASP A 77 -5.51 -36.68 25.87
C ASP A 77 -5.09 -38.06 25.31
N GLY A 78 -5.43 -39.13 26.02
CA GLY A 78 -5.14 -40.51 25.63
C GLY A 78 -3.76 -41.01 26.05
N GLY A 79 -2.92 -40.16 26.66
CA GLY A 79 -1.68 -40.55 27.33
C GLY A 79 -1.93 -41.23 28.67
N TYR A 80 -0.89 -41.27 29.51
CA TYR A 80 -0.90 -42.04 30.75
C TYR A 80 -0.06 -41.40 31.86
N VAL A 81 -0.47 -41.60 33.11
CA VAL A 81 0.28 -41.18 34.29
C VAL A 81 0.34 -42.30 35.32
N ALA A 82 1.51 -42.47 35.95
CA ALA A 82 1.76 -43.44 37.02
C ALA A 82 2.37 -42.76 38.24
N VAL A 83 2.01 -43.22 39.43
CA VAL A 83 2.68 -42.85 40.69
C VAL A 83 3.29 -44.08 41.35
N GLY A 84 4.46 -43.95 41.95
CA GLY A 84 5.15 -45.07 42.60
C GLY A 84 6.28 -44.67 43.54
N THR A 85 6.95 -45.69 44.10
CA THR A 85 8.13 -45.59 44.97
C THR A 85 9.31 -46.34 44.36
N ASP A 86 10.50 -45.75 44.42
CA ASP A 86 11.76 -46.41 44.12
C ASP A 86 12.27 -47.12 45.38
N ALA A 87 12.24 -48.45 45.41
CA ALA A 87 12.69 -49.30 46.52
C ALA A 87 14.21 -49.59 46.48
N GLY A 88 15.01 -48.72 45.83
CA GLY A 88 16.40 -48.98 45.43
C GLY A 88 17.52 -48.70 46.44
N GLY A 89 17.30 -47.93 47.51
CA GLY A 89 18.36 -47.44 48.41
C GLY A 89 17.96 -47.36 49.89
N GLU A 90 18.86 -46.85 50.74
CA GLU A 90 18.60 -46.61 52.18
C GLU A 90 17.42 -45.62 52.40
N ASP A 91 17.06 -44.86 51.37
CA ASP A 91 15.91 -43.94 51.33
C ASP A 91 15.04 -44.19 50.06
N PRO A 92 13.79 -44.66 50.18
CA PRO A 92 12.89 -44.82 49.04
C PRO A 92 12.31 -43.47 48.57
N GLU A 93 12.46 -43.14 47.28
CA GLU A 93 11.93 -41.92 46.68
C GLU A 93 10.56 -42.13 46.05
N LEU A 94 9.61 -41.21 46.30
CA LEU A 94 8.33 -41.17 45.59
C LEU A 94 8.49 -40.50 44.23
N PHE A 95 7.82 -41.00 43.20
CA PHE A 95 7.79 -40.39 41.88
C PHE A 95 6.40 -40.40 41.25
N ILE A 96 6.23 -39.49 40.28
CA ILE A 96 5.14 -39.47 39.32
C ILE A 96 5.73 -39.36 37.90
N ALA A 97 5.16 -40.08 36.94
CA ALA A 97 5.64 -40.11 35.57
C ALA A 97 4.49 -40.05 34.57
N ARG A 98 4.72 -39.41 33.41
CA ARG A 98 3.75 -39.25 32.33
C ARG A 98 4.29 -39.79 31.01
N TRP A 99 3.43 -40.47 30.27
CA TRP A 99 3.65 -40.92 28.90
C TRP A 99 2.58 -40.35 27.96
N ASN A 100 2.95 -40.11 26.71
CA ASN A 100 1.99 -39.67 25.69
C ASN A 100 1.12 -40.83 25.17
N VAL A 101 0.18 -40.55 24.26
CA VAL A 101 -0.70 -41.56 23.64
C VAL A 101 0.05 -42.63 22.84
N ASN A 102 1.26 -42.33 22.36
CA ASN A 102 2.11 -43.29 21.64
C ASN A 102 2.95 -44.15 22.59
N GLY A 103 2.94 -43.83 23.88
CA GLY A 103 3.71 -44.51 24.91
C GLY A 103 5.10 -43.98 25.17
N ASP A 104 5.48 -42.83 24.62
CA ASP A 104 6.77 -42.23 24.91
C ASP A 104 6.72 -41.54 26.27
N LEU A 105 7.73 -41.79 27.13
CA LEU A 105 7.89 -41.08 28.41
C LEU A 105 8.10 -39.59 28.10
N GLU A 106 7.17 -38.75 28.55
CA GLU A 106 7.29 -37.31 28.40
C GLU A 106 8.11 -36.70 29.53
N TRP A 107 7.83 -37.11 30.77
CA TRP A 107 8.55 -36.65 31.95
C TRP A 107 8.38 -37.59 33.14
N ARG A 108 9.32 -37.50 34.08
CA ARG A 108 9.29 -38.16 35.39
C ARG A 108 9.76 -37.17 36.44
N THR A 109 9.04 -37.12 37.56
CA THR A 109 9.26 -36.16 38.64
C THR A 109 9.44 -36.91 39.95
N SER A 110 10.63 -36.79 40.55
CA SER A 110 10.85 -37.23 41.94
C SER A 110 10.22 -36.21 42.89
N LEU A 111 9.44 -36.70 43.85
CA LEU A 111 8.61 -35.89 44.75
C LEU A 111 9.33 -35.50 46.05
N GLY A 112 10.52 -36.09 46.31
CA GLY A 112 11.47 -35.74 47.37
C GLY A 112 10.90 -35.72 48.81
N PHE A 113 11.21 -36.74 49.63
CA PHE A 113 10.83 -36.77 51.05
C PHE A 113 12.03 -37.07 51.95
N ASP A 114 12.13 -36.35 53.07
CA ASP A 114 13.23 -36.34 54.01
C ASP A 114 13.16 -37.41 55.11
N GLU A 115 14.34 -37.96 55.40
CA GLU A 115 14.80 -38.92 56.41
C GLU A 115 13.90 -39.12 57.67
N SER A 116 13.35 -40.34 57.85
CA SER A 116 13.36 -41.14 59.11
C SER A 116 12.35 -42.32 59.09
N GLY A 117 12.80 -43.51 58.65
CA GLY A 117 12.30 -44.81 59.15
C GLY A 117 10.93 -45.38 58.72
N ILE A 118 10.68 -45.53 57.39
CA ILE A 118 9.66 -46.38 56.68
C ILE A 118 8.16 -45.97 56.81
N PRO A 119 7.31 -45.95 55.74
CA PRO A 119 7.55 -45.66 54.31
C PRO A 119 6.60 -44.56 53.73
N PRO A 120 7.03 -43.71 52.78
CA PRO A 120 6.08 -42.94 51.99
C PRO A 120 5.56 -43.80 50.84
N SER A 121 4.29 -44.23 50.89
CA SER A 121 3.60 -44.89 49.76
C SER A 121 2.67 -43.90 49.07
N VAL A 122 2.51 -44.03 47.77
CA VAL A 122 1.41 -43.42 47.00
C VAL A 122 0.42 -44.51 46.70
N ASN A 123 -0.86 -44.18 46.84
CA ASN A 123 -1.93 -45.16 46.78
C ASN A 123 -2.92 -44.87 45.64
N ASP A 124 -3.07 -43.62 45.22
CA ASP A 124 -4.01 -43.23 44.16
C ASP A 124 -3.58 -41.91 43.49
N VAL A 125 -3.91 -41.75 42.20
CA VAL A 125 -3.64 -40.54 41.39
C VAL A 125 -4.84 -40.18 40.51
N LEU A 126 -5.11 -38.88 40.39
CA LEU A 126 -6.22 -38.36 39.59
C LEU A 126 -5.79 -37.16 38.75
N GLU A 127 -6.28 -37.10 37.51
CA GLU A 127 -6.13 -35.93 36.64
C GLU A 127 -7.09 -34.80 37.04
N THR A 128 -6.56 -33.59 37.13
CA THR A 128 -7.26 -32.34 37.47
C THR A 128 -7.00 -31.30 36.37
N PRO A 129 -7.81 -30.23 36.25
CA PRO A 129 -7.54 -29.15 35.30
C PRO A 129 -6.16 -28.50 35.44
N ASN A 130 -5.54 -28.59 36.62
CA ASN A 130 -4.25 -27.97 36.92
C ASN A 130 -3.07 -28.96 36.90
N GLY A 131 -3.32 -30.26 36.69
CA GLY A 131 -2.29 -31.30 36.68
C GLY A 131 -2.76 -32.61 37.30
N TYR A 132 -1.86 -33.34 37.91
CA TYR A 132 -2.06 -34.66 38.51
C TYR A 132 -1.97 -34.56 40.03
N MET A 133 -3.09 -34.83 40.71
CA MET A 133 -3.16 -34.86 42.16
C MET A 133 -3.01 -36.30 42.64
N PHE A 134 -2.15 -36.53 43.61
CA PHE A 134 -1.85 -37.86 44.12
C PHE A 134 -1.98 -37.90 45.65
N VAL A 135 -2.31 -39.07 46.18
CA VAL A 135 -2.49 -39.29 47.62
C VAL A 135 -1.74 -40.52 48.12
N GLY A 136 -1.47 -40.55 49.42
CA GLY A 136 -0.74 -41.65 50.02
C GLY A 136 -0.48 -41.47 51.51
N ARG A 137 0.68 -41.94 51.95
CA ARG A 137 1.13 -41.94 53.35
C ARG A 137 2.47 -41.22 53.51
N LYS A 138 2.64 -40.42 54.57
CA LYS A 138 3.94 -39.97 55.09
C LYS A 138 3.95 -40.18 56.61
N ASN A 139 4.84 -41.04 57.14
CA ASN A 139 4.88 -41.45 58.55
C ASN A 139 3.51 -41.93 59.06
N ASP A 140 3.02 -41.37 60.16
CA ASP A 140 1.68 -41.60 60.67
C ASP A 140 0.69 -40.57 60.11
N GLY A 141 0.75 -40.14 58.84
CA GLY A 141 -0.09 -39.06 58.29
C GLY A 141 -0.59 -39.30 56.87
N MET A 142 -1.81 -38.84 56.58
CA MET A 142 -2.35 -38.80 55.22
C MET A 142 -1.63 -37.73 54.39
N LEU A 143 -1.12 -38.11 53.23
CA LEU A 143 -0.35 -37.26 52.33
C LEU A 143 -1.15 -36.96 51.06
N TYR A 144 -1.04 -35.74 50.55
CA TYR A 144 -1.38 -35.42 49.16
C TYR A 144 -0.36 -34.48 48.50
N GLY A 145 -0.35 -34.46 47.17
CA GLY A 145 0.40 -33.50 46.37
C GLY A 145 -0.19 -33.30 44.98
N LEU A 146 0.30 -32.29 44.27
CA LEU A 146 -0.13 -31.86 42.95
C LEU A 146 1.11 -31.58 42.09
N VAL A 147 1.18 -32.20 40.92
CA VAL A 147 2.17 -31.92 39.88
C VAL A 147 1.44 -31.38 38.66
N ASN A 148 1.90 -30.29 38.04
CA ASN A 148 1.22 -29.76 36.86
C ASN A 148 1.37 -30.70 35.64
N HIS A 149 0.61 -30.44 34.57
CA HIS A 149 0.68 -31.26 33.35
C HIS A 149 2.08 -31.39 32.71
N SER A 150 2.98 -30.43 32.99
CA SER A 150 4.37 -30.44 32.52
C SER A 150 5.35 -31.16 33.45
N GLY A 151 4.88 -31.78 34.53
CA GLY A 151 5.72 -32.52 35.48
C GLY A 151 6.35 -31.66 36.57
N SER A 152 6.07 -30.36 36.66
CA SER A 152 6.61 -29.52 37.74
C SER A 152 5.77 -29.67 39.00
N ILE A 153 6.44 -29.85 40.14
CA ILE A 153 5.79 -29.93 41.46
C ILE A 153 5.11 -28.59 41.75
N VAL A 154 3.79 -28.61 41.89
CA VAL A 154 2.99 -27.46 42.37
C VAL A 154 2.90 -27.52 43.89
N ARG A 155 2.72 -28.73 44.43
CA ARG A 155 2.60 -29.00 45.86
C ARG A 155 3.06 -30.43 46.14
N SER A 156 3.92 -30.66 47.11
CA SER A 156 4.26 -32.00 47.59
C SER A 156 4.35 -32.01 49.10
N GLY A 157 4.07 -33.16 49.74
CA GLY A 157 4.33 -33.31 51.18
C GLY A 157 3.29 -32.76 52.13
N VAL A 158 2.10 -32.37 51.66
CA VAL A 158 1.12 -31.74 52.56
C VAL A 158 0.39 -32.80 53.36
N GLN A 159 0.56 -32.75 54.69
CA GLN A 159 -0.06 -33.65 55.64
C GLN A 159 -1.48 -33.16 55.97
N LEU A 160 -2.47 -34.02 55.77
CA LEU A 160 -3.83 -33.76 56.22
C LEU A 160 -3.95 -34.00 57.75
N PRO A 161 -4.88 -33.32 58.44
CA PRO A 161 -5.16 -33.56 59.85
C PRO A 161 -5.58 -35.01 60.14
N GLY A 162 -5.21 -35.55 61.30
CA GLY A 162 -5.52 -36.94 61.66
C GLY A 162 -4.49 -37.91 61.06
N GLY A 163 -3.73 -38.57 61.94
CA GLY A 163 -2.64 -39.39 61.48
C GLY A 163 -3.11 -40.63 60.69
N GLY A 164 -2.43 -41.15 59.65
CA GLY A 164 -2.86 -42.38 58.95
C GLY A 164 -2.44 -42.51 57.47
N SER A 165 -3.30 -43.06 56.60
CA SER A 165 -3.03 -43.29 55.15
C SER A 165 -4.22 -42.89 54.28
N ALA A 166 -3.98 -42.05 53.26
CA ALA A 166 -4.99 -41.72 52.24
C ALA A 166 -4.99 -42.79 51.16
N ASN A 167 -6.14 -43.40 50.91
CA ASN A 167 -6.26 -44.56 50.04
C ASN A 167 -6.83 -44.22 48.67
N PHE A 168 -7.70 -43.21 48.58
CA PHE A 168 -8.32 -42.81 47.32
C PHE A 168 -8.50 -41.28 47.21
N ILE A 169 -8.64 -40.81 45.97
CA ILE A 169 -8.96 -39.45 45.58
C ILE A 169 -10.04 -39.46 44.48
N ALA A 170 -11.19 -38.84 44.75
CA ALA A 170 -12.31 -38.77 43.80
C ALA A 170 -12.66 -37.32 43.47
N LYS A 171 -12.98 -37.04 42.20
CA LYS A 171 -13.53 -35.74 41.78
C LYS A 171 -14.97 -35.57 42.25
N MET A 172 -15.33 -34.36 42.67
CA MET A 172 -16.67 -33.97 43.10
C MET A 172 -17.07 -32.65 42.43
N ASP A 173 -18.09 -32.69 41.57
CA ASP A 173 -18.53 -31.53 40.82
C ASP A 173 -19.81 -30.94 41.43
N ASN A 174 -19.70 -29.78 42.09
CA ASN A 174 -20.85 -29.07 42.68
C ASN A 174 -21.08 -27.71 41.99
N ALA A 175 -22.17 -27.58 41.23
CA ALA A 175 -22.75 -26.31 40.77
C ALA A 175 -21.76 -25.20 40.36
N GLY A 176 -20.74 -25.56 39.55
CA GLY A 176 -19.74 -24.61 39.03
C GLY A 176 -18.43 -24.50 39.84
N THR A 177 -18.28 -25.26 40.92
CA THR A 177 -17.02 -25.42 41.66
C THR A 177 -16.62 -26.89 41.74
N THR A 178 -15.47 -27.24 41.16
CA THR A 178 -14.89 -28.59 41.28
C THR A 178 -14.12 -28.70 42.59
N ARG A 179 -14.44 -29.72 43.38
CA ARG A 179 -13.69 -30.14 44.57
C ARG A 179 -13.24 -31.59 44.41
N TYR A 180 -12.31 -32.02 45.25
CA TYR A 180 -11.77 -33.37 45.27
C TYR A 180 -11.89 -33.94 46.66
N LEU A 181 -12.40 -35.16 46.74
CA LEU A 181 -12.56 -35.91 47.97
C LEU A 181 -11.34 -36.78 48.18
N VAL A 182 -10.63 -36.59 49.29
CA VAL A 182 -9.54 -37.48 49.70
C VAL A 182 -9.99 -38.25 50.92
N GLY A 183 -9.99 -39.57 50.84
CA GLY A 183 -10.42 -40.43 51.94
C GLY A 183 -9.39 -41.48 52.31
N GLY A 184 -9.41 -41.85 53.59
CA GLY A 184 -8.49 -42.84 54.11
C GLY A 184 -8.69 -43.18 55.56
N TYR A 185 -7.73 -43.92 56.09
CA TYR A 185 -7.68 -44.35 57.48
C TYR A 185 -7.00 -43.30 58.33
N ALA A 186 -7.59 -42.89 59.47
CA ALA A 186 -6.92 -42.06 60.46
C ALA A 186 -6.91 -42.63 61.91
N GLN A 187 -5.71 -42.67 62.53
CA GLN A 187 -5.44 -42.98 63.93
C GLN A 187 -5.50 -41.70 64.79
N PHE A 188 -6.41 -41.66 65.77
CA PHE A 188 -6.39 -40.66 66.84
C PHE A 188 -5.97 -41.32 68.16
N ALA A 189 -4.97 -40.74 68.82
CA ALA A 189 -4.23 -41.34 69.94
C ALA A 189 -5.02 -41.56 71.25
N SER A 190 -6.34 -41.28 71.32
CA SER A 190 -7.08 -41.41 72.58
C SER A 190 -8.57 -41.77 72.50
N SER A 191 -9.17 -42.06 71.33
CA SER A 191 -10.61 -42.35 71.24
C SER A 191 -11.07 -43.33 70.15
N GLY A 192 -10.19 -44.21 69.66
CA GLY A 192 -10.51 -45.13 68.57
C GLY A 192 -10.33 -44.49 67.18
N ALA A 193 -10.09 -45.32 66.17
CA ALA A 193 -9.86 -44.87 64.80
C ALA A 193 -11.11 -44.20 64.22
N VAL A 194 -10.95 -43.03 63.59
CA VAL A 194 -12.03 -42.30 62.92
C VAL A 194 -11.61 -42.15 61.45
N ASN A 195 -12.39 -42.71 60.54
CA ASN A 195 -12.15 -42.54 59.10
C ASN A 195 -12.33 -41.05 58.74
N SER A 196 -11.42 -40.51 57.94
CA SER A 196 -11.39 -39.08 57.64
C SER A 196 -11.50 -38.84 56.14
N ILE A 197 -12.44 -37.97 55.77
CA ILE A 197 -12.70 -37.54 54.40
C ILE A 197 -12.46 -36.03 54.33
N PHE A 198 -11.57 -35.59 53.44
CA PHE A 198 -11.20 -34.20 53.24
C PHE A 198 -11.64 -33.72 51.87
N THR A 199 -11.95 -32.41 51.77
CA THR A 199 -12.19 -31.78 50.48
C THR A 199 -11.02 -30.87 50.11
N LEU A 200 -10.55 -30.98 48.88
CA LEU A 200 -9.55 -30.12 48.26
C LEU A 200 -10.18 -29.34 47.10
N ASP A 201 -9.74 -28.12 46.83
CA ASP A 201 -10.05 -27.44 45.56
C ASP A 201 -9.09 -27.88 44.44
N ALA A 202 -9.25 -27.32 43.23
CA ALA A 202 -8.42 -27.65 42.07
C ALA A 202 -6.95 -27.23 42.19
N ASP A 203 -6.61 -26.36 43.13
CA ASP A 203 -5.22 -25.95 43.43
C ASP A 203 -4.64 -26.75 44.63
N GLY A 204 -5.40 -27.75 45.11
CA GLY A 204 -5.05 -28.58 46.26
C GLY A 204 -5.14 -27.82 47.58
N ASN A 205 -5.92 -26.74 47.70
CA ASN A 205 -6.14 -26.10 49.01
C ASN A 205 -7.25 -26.84 49.78
N PRO A 206 -7.07 -27.07 51.09
CA PRO A 206 -8.10 -27.69 51.92
C PRO A 206 -9.31 -26.77 52.08
N GLY A 207 -10.51 -27.29 51.79
CA GLY A 207 -11.79 -26.62 52.04
C GLY A 207 -12.32 -26.85 53.46
N ALA A 208 -13.36 -26.10 53.86
CA ALA A 208 -14.09 -26.36 55.11
C ALA A 208 -14.62 -27.80 55.12
N GLY A 209 -14.06 -28.65 55.98
CA GLY A 209 -14.20 -30.09 55.91
C GLY A 209 -15.61 -30.61 56.16
N ILE A 210 -15.95 -31.72 55.48
CA ILE A 210 -17.03 -32.61 55.89
C ILE A 210 -16.49 -33.45 57.06
N ALA A 211 -16.33 -32.83 58.22
CA ALA A 211 -15.98 -33.56 59.43
C ALA A 211 -17.23 -34.36 59.87
N HIS A 212 -17.03 -35.67 60.06
CA HIS A 212 -17.97 -36.66 60.58
C HIS A 212 -18.86 -37.37 59.57
N LEU A 213 -18.38 -38.51 59.06
CA LEU A 213 -19.24 -39.66 58.82
C LEU A 213 -18.45 -40.97 59.03
N ILE A 214 -19.11 -41.91 59.71
CA ILE A 214 -18.72 -43.29 60.02
C ILE A 214 -17.90 -43.46 61.32
N SER A 215 -18.61 -43.49 62.45
CA SER A 215 -18.13 -43.93 63.76
C SER A 215 -18.05 -45.46 63.92
N TYR A 216 -17.97 -46.21 62.81
CA TYR A 216 -17.93 -47.67 62.78
C TYR A 216 -16.56 -48.08 62.26
N GLY A 217 -15.66 -48.45 63.16
CA GLY A 217 -14.22 -48.57 62.89
C GLY A 217 -13.84 -49.35 61.63
N ARG A 218 -12.87 -48.75 60.89
CA ARG A 218 -12.11 -49.21 59.70
C ARG A 218 -12.81 -48.98 58.34
N SER A 219 -12.14 -49.22 57.21
CA SER A 219 -11.36 -48.22 56.43
C SER A 219 -12.01 -48.08 55.03
N PRO A 220 -12.09 -46.89 54.42
CA PRO A 220 -12.42 -46.79 53.00
C PRO A 220 -11.24 -47.31 52.17
N PHE A 221 -11.53 -48.13 51.15
CA PHE A 221 -10.53 -48.73 50.27
C PHE A 221 -10.45 -48.01 48.93
N ASP A 222 -11.60 -47.69 48.36
CA ASP A 222 -11.72 -47.13 47.01
C ASP A 222 -12.92 -46.18 46.95
N GLY A 223 -12.87 -45.21 46.05
CA GLY A 223 -13.95 -44.26 45.81
C GLY A 223 -13.91 -43.70 44.40
N ILE A 224 -15.05 -43.73 43.72
CA ILE A 224 -15.18 -43.28 42.33
C ILE A 224 -16.08 -42.06 42.20
N THR A 225 -15.78 -41.23 41.19
CA THR A 225 -16.69 -40.19 40.72
C THR A 225 -17.75 -40.81 39.81
N LEU A 226 -19.01 -40.58 40.11
CA LEU A 226 -20.14 -41.06 39.32
C LEU A 226 -20.44 -40.12 38.15
N SER A 227 -21.08 -40.66 37.11
CA SER A 227 -21.60 -39.91 35.97
C SER A 227 -22.50 -38.72 36.38
N SER A 228 -23.16 -38.83 37.54
CA SER A 228 -24.01 -37.78 38.13
C SER A 228 -23.23 -36.61 38.78
N GLY A 229 -21.91 -36.73 38.94
CA GLY A 229 -21.06 -35.78 39.70
C GLY A 229 -21.00 -36.06 41.20
N ASN A 230 -21.73 -37.06 41.68
CA ASN A 230 -21.68 -37.58 43.05
C ASN A 230 -20.50 -38.54 43.25
N VAL A 231 -20.19 -38.90 44.49
CA VAL A 231 -19.11 -39.84 44.82
C VAL A 231 -19.67 -41.08 45.49
N ALA A 232 -19.17 -42.26 45.12
CA ALA A 232 -19.45 -43.52 45.83
C ALA A 232 -18.14 -44.10 46.38
N ILE A 233 -18.18 -44.56 47.62
CA ILE A 233 -17.03 -45.03 48.38
C ILE A 233 -17.32 -46.45 48.88
N VAL A 234 -16.38 -47.37 48.72
CA VAL A 234 -16.46 -48.71 49.32
C VAL A 234 -15.44 -48.91 50.42
N GLY A 235 -15.78 -49.82 51.32
CA GLY A 235 -14.87 -50.29 52.34
C GLY A 235 -15.51 -51.38 53.19
N TYR A 236 -15.03 -51.53 54.40
CA TYR A 236 -15.65 -52.40 55.40
C TYR A 236 -15.70 -51.72 56.76
N GLY A 237 -16.67 -52.12 57.58
CA GLY A 237 -16.80 -51.69 58.98
C GLY A 237 -16.94 -52.87 59.93
N SER A 238 -16.85 -52.62 61.23
CA SER A 238 -17.18 -53.61 62.27
C SER A 238 -18.07 -53.01 63.38
N GLU A 239 -18.96 -53.82 63.94
CA GLU A 239 -19.84 -53.45 65.06
C GLU A 239 -19.35 -53.98 66.42
N GLY A 240 -18.04 -54.25 66.56
CA GLY A 240 -17.42 -54.65 67.83
C GLY A 240 -17.56 -56.14 68.21
N THR A 241 -18.26 -56.96 67.42
CA THR A 241 -18.52 -58.40 67.67
C THR A 241 -17.54 -59.35 66.97
N GLY A 242 -16.49 -58.84 66.33
CA GLY A 242 -15.46 -59.66 65.65
C GLY A 242 -15.77 -60.01 64.18
N SER A 243 -16.99 -59.74 63.70
CA SER A 243 -17.36 -59.86 62.28
C SER A 243 -17.35 -58.51 61.56
N SER A 244 -16.87 -58.49 60.32
CA SER A 244 -16.85 -57.33 59.43
C SER A 244 -17.98 -57.38 58.39
N PHE A 245 -18.46 -56.20 57.99
CA PHE A 245 -19.45 -56.02 56.93
C PHE A 245 -18.90 -55.10 55.84
N GLY A 246 -19.24 -55.36 54.58
CA GLY A 246 -18.94 -54.50 53.45
C GLY A 246 -19.78 -53.23 53.50
N MET A 247 -19.24 -52.12 53.03
CA MET A 247 -19.91 -50.83 53.02
C MET A 247 -19.91 -50.23 51.62
N LEU A 248 -21.02 -49.58 51.27
CA LEU A 248 -21.12 -48.62 50.18
C LEU A 248 -21.66 -47.31 50.75
N TYR A 249 -20.89 -46.23 50.61
CA TYR A 249 -21.28 -44.90 51.02
C TYR A 249 -21.40 -43.99 49.80
N THR A 250 -22.58 -43.44 49.55
CA THR A 250 -22.81 -42.48 48.47
C THR A 250 -22.88 -41.07 49.05
N TYR A 251 -22.29 -40.11 48.34
CA TYR A 251 -22.23 -38.71 48.74
C TYR A 251 -22.64 -37.81 47.57
N SER A 252 -23.64 -36.97 47.80
CA SER A 252 -24.15 -36.02 46.82
C SER A 252 -23.45 -34.67 46.93
N ALA A 253 -22.81 -34.28 45.83
CA ALA A 253 -22.07 -33.03 45.74
C ALA A 253 -23.00 -31.81 45.83
N ARG A 254 -24.26 -31.93 45.36
CA ARG A 254 -25.19 -30.80 45.19
C ARG A 254 -25.82 -30.32 46.50
N ASP A 255 -26.25 -31.25 47.35
CA ASP A 255 -26.99 -30.96 48.59
C ASP A 255 -26.21 -31.37 49.86
N GLY A 256 -25.04 -32.01 49.70
CA GLY A 256 -24.20 -32.46 50.80
C GLY A 256 -24.75 -33.64 51.58
N ALA A 257 -25.79 -34.31 51.06
CA ALA A 257 -26.37 -35.51 51.67
C ALA A 257 -25.54 -36.75 51.35
N GLY A 258 -25.46 -37.71 52.28
CA GLY A 258 -24.87 -39.01 51.98
C GLY A 258 -25.56 -40.18 52.69
N ALA A 259 -25.48 -41.36 52.09
CA ALA A 259 -26.19 -42.56 52.51
C ALA A 259 -25.23 -43.76 52.63
N LEU A 260 -25.36 -44.53 53.71
CA LEU A 260 -24.57 -45.73 53.97
C LEU A 260 -25.42 -46.99 53.76
N LYS A 261 -24.93 -47.91 52.93
CA LYS A 261 -25.44 -49.28 52.78
C LYS A 261 -24.43 -50.27 53.36
N LYS A 262 -24.95 -51.28 54.07
CA LYS A 262 -24.15 -52.33 54.71
C LYS A 262 -24.48 -53.67 54.08
N PHE A 263 -23.46 -54.42 53.71
CA PHE A 263 -23.56 -55.77 53.17
C PHE A 263 -22.95 -56.73 54.18
N SER A 264 -23.73 -57.70 54.65
CA SER A 264 -23.25 -58.71 55.60
C SER A 264 -23.15 -60.09 54.95
N GLN A 265 -22.41 -60.97 55.61
CA GLN A 265 -22.35 -62.40 55.32
C GLN A 265 -22.72 -63.17 56.58
N SER A 266 -23.62 -64.14 56.46
CA SER A 266 -24.01 -64.98 57.60
C SER A 266 -22.83 -65.85 58.05
N GLY A 267 -22.41 -65.71 59.31
CA GLY A 267 -21.38 -66.54 59.94
C GLY A 267 -19.93 -66.27 59.49
N GLY A 268 -19.65 -65.16 58.80
CA GLY A 268 -18.32 -64.84 58.27
C GLY A 268 -18.08 -63.35 58.08
N ASN A 269 -16.88 -63.01 57.60
CA ASN A 269 -16.46 -61.65 57.26
C ASN A 269 -16.80 -61.33 55.81
N LEU A 270 -17.25 -60.09 55.55
CA LEU A 270 -17.38 -59.53 54.20
C LEU A 270 -16.66 -58.18 54.17
N THR A 271 -15.78 -58.02 53.20
CA THR A 271 -15.12 -56.74 52.88
C THR A 271 -15.48 -56.36 51.45
N LEU A 272 -15.49 -55.06 51.18
CA LEU A 272 -15.57 -54.52 49.82
C LEU A 272 -14.38 -53.58 49.63
N SER A 273 -13.69 -53.72 48.51
CA SER A 273 -12.40 -53.11 48.26
C SER A 273 -12.34 -52.31 46.97
N ALA A 274 -13.16 -52.64 45.97
CA ALA A 274 -13.25 -51.87 44.73
C ALA A 274 -14.69 -51.78 44.21
N LEU A 275 -14.99 -50.71 43.47
CA LEU A 275 -16.30 -50.53 42.83
C LEU A 275 -16.21 -49.95 41.42
N VAL A 276 -17.24 -50.21 40.61
CA VAL A 276 -17.48 -49.51 39.34
C VAL A 276 -18.96 -49.17 39.16
N GLU A 277 -19.26 -48.05 38.49
CA GLU A 277 -20.63 -47.65 38.14
C GLU A 277 -21.18 -48.55 37.01
N ALA A 278 -22.39 -49.08 37.20
CA ALA A 278 -23.12 -49.83 36.20
C ALA A 278 -23.87 -48.86 35.28
N GLY A 279 -23.15 -48.31 34.29
CA GLY A 279 -23.57 -47.17 33.48
C GLY A 279 -24.91 -47.22 32.72
N ALA A 280 -25.70 -48.30 32.78
CA ALA A 280 -27.04 -48.37 32.18
C ALA A 280 -28.17 -47.94 33.14
N ASP A 281 -28.04 -48.24 34.44
CA ASP A 281 -29.11 -48.03 35.45
C ASP A 281 -28.61 -47.26 36.69
N SER A 282 -27.43 -46.64 36.62
CA SER A 282 -26.79 -45.87 37.70
C SER A 282 -26.55 -46.62 39.03
N GLY A 283 -26.62 -47.96 39.04
CA GLY A 283 -26.23 -48.79 40.18
C GLY A 283 -24.74 -49.12 40.23
N TYR A 284 -24.31 -50.02 41.11
CA TYR A 284 -22.88 -50.33 41.31
C TYR A 284 -22.57 -51.82 41.11
N TYR A 285 -21.34 -52.12 40.68
CA TYR A 285 -20.70 -53.42 40.88
C TYR A 285 -19.63 -53.24 41.94
N LEU A 286 -19.76 -53.98 43.04
CA LEU A 286 -18.87 -53.94 44.19
C LEU A 286 -18.12 -55.25 44.24
N THR A 287 -16.81 -55.24 44.48
CA THR A 287 -16.05 -56.48 44.72
C THR A 287 -15.27 -56.40 46.01
N GLY A 288 -14.95 -57.57 46.55
CA GLY A 288 -14.17 -57.74 47.74
C GLY A 288 -14.01 -59.21 48.07
N ASN A 289 -13.70 -59.53 49.32
CA ASN A 289 -13.60 -60.91 49.75
C ASN A 289 -14.71 -61.28 50.74
N VAL A 290 -15.23 -62.50 50.58
CA VAL A 290 -16.21 -63.09 51.49
C VAL A 290 -15.62 -64.33 52.14
N GLN A 291 -15.78 -64.45 53.45
CA GLN A 291 -15.38 -65.64 54.17
C GLN A 291 -16.51 -66.68 54.10
N VAL A 292 -16.24 -67.82 53.47
CA VAL A 292 -17.14 -68.97 53.39
C VAL A 292 -16.45 -70.16 54.03
N GLY A 293 -16.80 -70.47 55.29
CA GLY A 293 -16.10 -71.48 56.07
C GLY A 293 -14.68 -71.02 56.48
N SER A 294 -13.66 -71.79 56.12
CA SER A 294 -12.23 -71.44 56.34
C SER A 294 -11.59 -70.72 55.17
N GLU A 295 -12.26 -70.66 54.02
CA GLU A 295 -11.74 -70.07 52.78
C GLU A 295 -12.17 -68.61 52.63
N GLN A 296 -11.37 -67.85 51.89
CA GLN A 296 -11.69 -66.50 51.45
C GLN A 296 -11.83 -66.51 49.94
N ASP A 297 -13.03 -66.15 49.47
CA ASP A 297 -13.39 -66.15 48.06
C ASP A 297 -13.60 -64.72 47.56
N ILE A 298 -13.44 -64.53 46.25
CA ILE A 298 -13.78 -63.27 45.59
C ILE A 298 -15.31 -63.18 45.51
N VAL A 299 -15.87 -62.05 45.95
CA VAL A 299 -17.31 -61.76 45.80
C VAL A 299 -17.51 -60.54 44.92
N VAL A 300 -18.57 -60.59 44.12
CA VAL A 300 -19.08 -59.46 43.36
C VAL A 300 -20.54 -59.25 43.73
N ILE A 301 -20.90 -58.03 44.12
CA ILE A 301 -22.26 -57.62 44.45
C ILE A 301 -22.72 -56.58 43.42
N ARG A 302 -23.85 -56.84 42.76
CA ARG A 302 -24.56 -55.86 41.94
C ARG A 302 -25.62 -55.17 42.78
N THR A 303 -25.70 -53.86 42.68
CA THR A 303 -26.72 -53.05 43.35
C THR A 303 -27.54 -52.19 42.41
N ASP A 304 -28.68 -51.67 42.84
CA ASP A 304 -29.36 -50.58 42.13
C ASP A 304 -28.71 -49.21 42.43
N ALA A 305 -29.29 -48.13 41.90
CA ALA A 305 -28.80 -46.76 42.10
C ALA A 305 -28.85 -46.29 43.57
N ASP A 306 -29.78 -46.83 44.36
CA ASP A 306 -29.91 -46.53 45.79
C ASP A 306 -28.91 -47.36 46.63
N GLY A 307 -28.19 -48.28 46.00
CA GLY A 307 -27.23 -49.17 46.64
C GLY A 307 -27.86 -50.42 47.26
N GLU A 308 -29.11 -50.74 46.94
CA GLU A 308 -29.74 -51.99 47.35
C GLU A 308 -29.20 -53.16 46.53
N GLU A 309 -28.96 -54.30 47.18
CA GLU A 309 -28.43 -55.47 46.51
C GLU A 309 -29.45 -56.10 45.54
N LEU A 310 -29.06 -56.23 44.28
CA LEU A 310 -29.82 -56.95 43.26
C LEU A 310 -29.42 -58.42 43.22
N TRP A 311 -28.12 -58.70 43.25
CA TRP A 311 -27.58 -60.05 43.33
C TRP A 311 -26.10 -60.03 43.75
N ARG A 312 -25.58 -61.19 44.19
CA ARG A 312 -24.15 -61.41 44.39
C ARG A 312 -23.67 -62.71 43.79
N LYS A 313 -22.40 -62.76 43.38
CA LYS A 313 -21.69 -63.95 42.86
C LYS A 313 -20.40 -64.15 43.66
N VAL A 314 -20.07 -65.42 43.94
CA VAL A 314 -18.85 -65.82 44.65
C VAL A 314 -18.03 -66.71 43.73
N TYR A 315 -16.74 -66.41 43.62
CA TYR A 315 -15.77 -67.16 42.80
C TYR A 315 -14.78 -67.85 43.74
N PRO A 316 -14.91 -69.19 43.89
CA PRO A 316 -14.00 -69.95 44.74
C PRO A 316 -12.57 -69.87 44.25
N HIS A 317 -11.63 -69.50 45.12
CA HIS A 317 -10.21 -69.53 44.76
C HIS A 317 -9.34 -69.83 45.98
N ASP A 318 -8.48 -70.85 45.84
CA ASP A 318 -7.58 -71.29 46.90
C ASP A 318 -6.62 -70.16 47.29
N GLY A 319 -6.98 -69.51 48.40
CA GLY A 319 -6.18 -68.49 49.02
C GLY A 319 -6.35 -67.10 48.45
N ALA A 320 -7.50 -66.66 47.93
CA ALA A 320 -7.66 -65.25 47.57
C ALA A 320 -7.53 -64.32 48.80
N GLN A 321 -6.71 -63.29 48.67
CA GLN A 321 -6.72 -62.09 49.50
C GLN A 321 -7.39 -60.96 48.70
N VAL A 322 -7.90 -59.95 49.42
CA VAL A 322 -8.67 -58.78 48.94
C VAL A 322 -8.45 -58.46 47.45
N PRO A 323 -9.50 -58.49 46.59
CA PRO A 323 -9.40 -57.91 45.26
C PRO A 323 -8.97 -56.45 45.37
N GLU A 324 -7.86 -56.09 44.75
CA GLU A 324 -7.33 -54.71 44.78
C GLU A 324 -8.03 -53.83 43.74
N GLY A 325 -8.63 -54.42 42.71
CA GLY A 325 -9.39 -53.62 41.74
C GLY A 325 -10.39 -54.41 40.89
N LEU A 326 -11.27 -53.62 40.28
CA LEU A 326 -12.33 -54.06 39.39
C LEU A 326 -12.36 -53.14 38.17
N LEU A 327 -12.12 -53.71 36.99
CA LEU A 327 -12.08 -52.98 35.72
C LEU A 327 -13.16 -53.52 34.79
N ARG A 328 -13.87 -52.62 34.09
CA ARG A 328 -14.73 -53.01 32.97
C ARG A 328 -13.89 -53.13 31.70
N THR A 329 -14.03 -54.24 30.98
CA THR A 329 -13.23 -54.53 29.79
C THR A 329 -13.91 -54.09 28.49
N ASN A 330 -13.12 -53.83 27.44
CA ASN A 330 -13.58 -53.33 26.13
C ASN A 330 -14.60 -54.25 25.44
N ASP A 331 -14.57 -55.55 25.75
CA ASP A 331 -15.54 -56.55 25.27
C ASP A 331 -16.87 -56.54 26.05
N GLY A 332 -17.04 -55.59 26.97
CA GLY A 332 -18.22 -55.43 27.81
C GLY A 332 -18.21 -56.25 29.09
N GLY A 333 -17.20 -57.10 29.30
CA GLY A 333 -17.00 -57.90 30.52
C GLY A 333 -16.30 -57.15 31.66
N PHE A 334 -15.78 -57.90 32.63
CA PHE A 334 -15.04 -57.35 33.76
C PHE A 334 -13.76 -58.12 34.05
N LEU A 335 -12.76 -57.43 34.56
CA LEU A 335 -11.53 -58.00 35.08
C LEU A 335 -11.41 -57.64 36.55
N ILE A 336 -11.31 -58.64 37.40
CA ILE A 336 -11.06 -58.52 38.84
C ILE A 336 -9.61 -58.92 39.08
N TYR A 337 -8.87 -58.10 39.83
CA TYR A 337 -7.47 -58.37 40.10
C TYR A 337 -7.11 -58.15 41.56
N GLY A 338 -6.07 -58.84 42.02
CA GLY A 338 -5.56 -58.73 43.37
C GLY A 338 -4.47 -59.77 43.62
N GLY A 339 -4.47 -60.38 44.80
CA GLY A 339 -3.43 -61.31 45.19
C GLY A 339 -3.95 -62.50 45.99
N SER A 340 -3.12 -63.52 46.09
CA SER A 340 -3.34 -64.67 46.96
C SER A 340 -2.65 -64.51 48.32
N ASN A 341 -3.04 -65.35 49.28
CA ASN A 341 -2.42 -65.55 50.58
C ASN A 341 -0.97 -66.03 50.47
N THR A 342 -0.56 -66.56 49.31
CA THR A 342 0.83 -66.96 49.01
C THR A 342 1.67 -65.83 48.41
N GLY A 343 1.05 -64.68 48.10
CA GLY A 343 1.70 -63.55 47.45
C GLY A 343 1.72 -63.65 45.92
N ASP A 344 0.92 -64.52 45.30
CA ASP A 344 0.84 -64.57 43.84
C ASP A 344 -0.24 -63.62 43.34
N GLY A 345 -0.06 -63.04 42.15
CA GLY A 345 -1.06 -62.18 41.53
C GLY A 345 -2.22 -62.99 40.98
N VAL A 346 -3.46 -62.51 41.14
CA VAL A 346 -4.65 -63.20 40.63
C VAL A 346 -5.42 -62.28 39.69
N LEU A 347 -5.77 -62.79 38.52
CA LEU A 347 -6.64 -62.15 37.53
C LEU A 347 -7.84 -63.04 37.24
N LEU A 348 -9.04 -62.51 37.41
CA LEU A 348 -10.29 -63.15 37.06
C LEU A 348 -11.00 -62.34 35.98
N LYS A 349 -11.11 -62.90 34.78
CA LYS A 349 -11.87 -62.30 33.68
C LYS A 349 -13.27 -62.90 33.62
N THR A 350 -14.25 -62.03 33.46
CA THR A 350 -15.66 -62.39 33.32
C THR A 350 -16.27 -61.79 32.06
N ASP A 351 -17.38 -62.36 31.60
CA ASP A 351 -18.25 -61.76 30.59
C ASP A 351 -19.08 -60.60 31.18
N ALA A 352 -19.91 -59.95 30.35
CA ALA A 352 -20.77 -58.84 30.77
C ALA A 352 -21.78 -59.21 31.86
N ASN A 353 -22.08 -60.51 32.02
CA ASN A 353 -23.01 -61.03 33.01
C ASN A 353 -22.29 -61.53 34.28
N MET A 354 -20.98 -61.26 34.43
CA MET A 354 -20.15 -61.77 35.51
C MET A 354 -20.11 -63.32 35.55
N ASN A 355 -20.04 -63.97 34.39
CA ASN A 355 -19.68 -65.39 34.32
C ASN A 355 -18.17 -65.49 34.07
N GLU A 356 -17.49 -66.40 34.78
CA GLU A 356 -16.05 -66.62 34.61
C GLU A 356 -15.73 -67.05 33.17
N GLN A 357 -14.78 -66.35 32.55
CA GLN A 357 -14.17 -66.74 31.29
C GLN A 357 -12.84 -67.47 31.55
N TRP A 358 -12.03 -66.91 32.45
CA TRP A 358 -10.80 -67.53 32.92
C TRP A 358 -10.31 -66.90 34.23
N ILE A 359 -9.54 -67.68 34.98
CA ILE A 359 -8.72 -67.22 36.10
C ILE A 359 -7.24 -67.51 35.82
N LYS A 360 -6.36 -66.55 36.11
CA LYS A 360 -4.91 -66.67 35.93
C LYS A 360 -4.21 -66.32 37.24
N VAL A 361 -3.29 -67.19 37.65
CA VAL A 361 -2.37 -66.96 38.77
C VAL A 361 -1.01 -66.60 38.18
N LEU A 362 -0.41 -65.53 38.69
CA LEU A 362 0.87 -64.99 38.26
C LEU A 362 1.88 -65.18 39.40
N PRO A 363 2.71 -66.24 39.34
CA PRO A 363 3.63 -66.56 40.41
C PRO A 363 4.69 -65.48 40.61
N GLY A 364 5.00 -65.16 41.88
CA GLY A 364 6.12 -64.26 42.20
C GLY A 364 5.89 -62.78 41.91
N THR A 365 4.65 -62.36 41.64
CA THR A 365 4.30 -60.94 41.43
C THR A 365 4.02 -60.17 42.72
N TRP A 366 3.86 -60.85 43.87
CA TRP A 366 3.60 -60.23 45.18
C TRP A 366 2.38 -59.30 45.15
N ASN A 367 1.18 -59.85 44.86
CA ASN A 367 -0.10 -59.13 44.74
C ASN A 367 -0.15 -58.16 43.53
N LEU A 368 -1.25 -58.16 42.76
CA LEU A 368 -1.44 -57.21 41.67
C LEU A 368 -2.01 -55.89 42.20
N GLN A 369 -1.30 -54.81 41.96
CA GLN A 369 -1.66 -53.47 42.44
C GLN A 369 -2.37 -52.65 41.35
N ALA A 370 -2.02 -52.88 40.08
CA ALA A 370 -2.63 -52.16 38.97
C ALA A 370 -2.73 -53.03 37.72
N VAL A 371 -3.78 -52.83 36.94
CA VAL A 371 -4.01 -53.50 35.65
C VAL A 371 -4.53 -52.50 34.62
N LEU A 372 -3.98 -52.55 33.41
CA LEU A 372 -4.37 -51.75 32.27
C LEU A 372 -4.78 -52.63 31.10
N GLN A 373 -5.94 -52.36 30.50
CA GLN A 373 -6.30 -52.95 29.20
C GLN A 373 -5.77 -52.08 28.06
N LEU A 374 -5.05 -52.70 27.12
CA LEU A 374 -4.56 -52.06 25.90
C LEU A 374 -5.65 -52.04 24.81
N ALA A 375 -5.50 -51.19 23.80
CA ALA A 375 -6.50 -51.05 22.75
C ALA A 375 -6.64 -52.32 21.88
N ASP A 376 -5.60 -53.14 21.79
CA ASP A 376 -5.64 -54.46 21.12
C ASP A 376 -6.35 -55.55 21.94
N GLY A 377 -6.85 -55.21 23.13
CA GLY A 377 -7.58 -56.11 24.04
C GLY A 377 -6.69 -56.89 25.00
N SER A 378 -5.36 -56.80 24.88
CA SER A 378 -4.42 -57.42 25.82
C SER A 378 -4.35 -56.65 27.15
N PHE A 379 -3.77 -57.27 28.18
CA PHE A 379 -3.66 -56.69 29.51
C PHE A 379 -2.20 -56.55 29.92
N ARG A 380 -1.89 -55.41 30.54
CA ARG A 380 -0.64 -55.18 31.26
C ARG A 380 -0.91 -55.13 32.74
N VAL A 381 -0.08 -55.82 33.52
CA VAL A 381 -0.26 -55.94 34.97
C VAL A 381 1.00 -55.56 35.72
N ALA A 382 0.82 -54.93 36.87
CA ALA A 382 1.89 -54.55 37.79
C ALA A 382 1.62 -55.12 39.19
N GLY A 383 2.62 -55.80 39.77
CA GLY A 383 2.57 -56.31 41.14
C GLY A 383 3.65 -55.73 42.05
N ALA A 384 3.59 -56.01 43.36
CA ALA A 384 4.49 -55.39 44.34
C ALA A 384 5.96 -55.83 44.24
N SER A 385 6.30 -56.88 43.48
CA SER A 385 7.68 -57.35 43.27
C SER A 385 8.44 -56.70 42.10
N ALA A 386 7.96 -55.57 41.58
CA ALA A 386 8.64 -54.74 40.56
C ALA A 386 8.77 -55.33 39.14
N ASN A 387 8.09 -56.44 38.83
CA ASN A 387 8.04 -56.97 37.46
C ASN A 387 6.76 -56.52 36.75
N LEU A 388 6.93 -55.70 35.71
CA LEU A 388 5.89 -55.45 34.70
C LEU A 388 5.76 -56.69 33.82
N ILE A 389 4.56 -57.24 33.72
CA ILE A 389 4.30 -58.45 32.94
C ILE A 389 3.34 -58.11 31.80
N ASP A 390 3.80 -58.31 30.56
CA ASP A 390 2.96 -58.29 29.37
C ASP A 390 2.26 -59.65 29.25
N MET A 391 0.94 -59.68 29.40
CA MET A 391 0.17 -60.91 29.27
C MET A 391 -0.68 -60.86 28.00
N TYR A 392 -0.22 -61.57 26.96
CA TYR A 392 -0.97 -61.75 25.71
C TYR A 392 -1.92 -62.94 25.85
N VAL A 393 -3.19 -62.68 26.16
CA VAL A 393 -4.19 -63.74 26.46
C VAL A 393 -4.98 -64.18 25.24
N GLY A 394 -4.84 -63.53 24.07
CA GLY A 394 -5.61 -63.84 22.86
C GLY A 394 -4.73 -64.06 21.61
N PRO A 395 -5.34 -64.54 20.50
CA PRO A 395 -4.63 -64.68 19.23
C PRO A 395 -4.17 -63.31 18.70
N PRO A 396 -3.07 -63.24 17.93
CA PRO A 396 -2.63 -61.99 17.33
C PRO A 396 -3.73 -61.36 16.46
N THR A 397 -4.08 -60.12 16.74
CA THR A 397 -5.06 -59.33 15.98
C THR A 397 -4.35 -58.34 15.03
N GLY A 398 -5.02 -57.93 13.95
CA GLY A 398 -4.48 -56.96 12.99
C GLY A 398 -3.51 -57.52 11.93
N LEU A 399 -3.38 -58.84 11.83
CA LEU A 399 -2.62 -59.51 10.78
C LEU A 399 -3.48 -59.73 9.52
N VAL A 400 -2.89 -59.56 8.34
CA VAL A 400 -3.56 -59.77 7.04
C VAL A 400 -2.76 -60.79 6.23
N ALA A 401 -3.41 -61.86 5.75
CA ALA A 401 -2.82 -62.73 4.73
C ALA A 401 -2.93 -62.05 3.37
N ASP A 402 -1.77 -61.76 2.78
CA ASP A 402 -1.66 -61.28 1.42
C ASP A 402 -1.38 -62.50 0.52
N ASP A 403 -2.47 -63.07 0.01
CA ASP A 403 -2.43 -64.27 -0.84
C ASP A 403 -1.66 -64.01 -2.16
N GLU A 404 -1.71 -62.76 -2.67
CA GLU A 404 -1.03 -62.37 -3.90
C GLU A 404 0.49 -62.30 -3.71
N ALA A 405 0.94 -61.64 -2.64
CA ALA A 405 2.36 -61.56 -2.29
C ALA A 405 2.88 -62.81 -1.57
N ASN A 406 2.01 -63.77 -1.25
CA ASN A 406 2.31 -64.97 -0.48
C ASN A 406 2.96 -64.65 0.89
N VAL A 407 2.49 -63.61 1.59
CA VAL A 407 3.04 -63.22 2.92
C VAL A 407 1.93 -62.95 3.93
N ILE A 408 2.28 -62.96 5.22
CA ILE A 408 1.38 -62.45 6.27
C ILE A 408 1.91 -61.08 6.71
N VAL A 409 1.12 -60.05 6.46
CA VAL A 409 1.40 -58.66 6.82
C VAL A 409 1.06 -58.43 8.28
N GLY A 410 1.94 -57.73 9.00
CA GLY A 410 1.77 -57.37 10.41
C GLY A 410 2.49 -58.29 11.41
N LEU A 411 3.24 -59.29 10.95
CA LEU A 411 4.06 -60.14 11.83
C LEU A 411 5.11 -59.31 12.59
N THR A 412 5.28 -59.62 13.87
CA THR A 412 6.28 -58.98 14.75
C THR A 412 7.22 -60.02 15.38
N GLU A 413 8.38 -59.61 15.90
CA GLU A 413 9.40 -60.51 16.47
C GLU A 413 8.95 -61.21 17.78
N ASP A 414 7.82 -60.80 18.33
CA ASP A 414 7.15 -61.44 19.47
C ASP A 414 6.20 -62.57 19.02
N MET A 415 6.08 -62.79 17.72
CA MET A 415 5.23 -63.83 17.12
C MET A 415 6.06 -64.97 16.55
N GLU A 416 5.43 -66.13 16.48
CA GLU A 416 5.93 -67.31 15.81
C GLU A 416 4.86 -67.90 14.89
N TYR A 417 5.28 -68.50 13.77
CA TYR A 417 4.39 -69.03 12.74
C TYR A 417 4.67 -70.50 12.42
N LEU A 418 3.67 -71.20 11.90
CA LEU A 418 3.73 -72.60 11.51
C LEU A 418 3.05 -72.79 10.16
N GLY A 419 3.83 -73.02 9.11
CA GLY A 419 3.32 -73.30 7.75
C GLY A 419 3.03 -74.79 7.51
N ASN A 420 2.32 -75.09 6.42
CA ASN A 420 1.91 -76.45 6.07
C ASN A 420 3.14 -77.34 5.81
N GLY A 421 3.32 -78.40 6.61
CA GLY A 421 4.48 -79.30 6.57
C GLY A 421 5.61 -78.97 7.56
N SER A 422 5.52 -77.86 8.31
CA SER A 422 6.42 -77.58 9.43
C SER A 422 5.95 -78.31 10.69
N VAL A 423 6.90 -78.84 11.49
CA VAL A 423 6.60 -79.59 12.73
C VAL A 423 6.75 -78.76 14.01
N SER A 424 7.19 -77.51 13.89
CA SER A 424 7.43 -76.60 15.01
C SER A 424 7.24 -75.15 14.58
N TYR A 425 6.72 -74.31 15.48
CA TYR A 425 6.61 -72.87 15.26
C TYR A 425 8.00 -72.24 15.08
N VAL A 426 8.10 -71.31 14.13
CA VAL A 426 9.31 -70.56 13.80
C VAL A 426 9.12 -69.12 14.23
N VAL A 427 10.04 -68.59 15.04
CA VAL A 427 10.02 -67.18 15.46
C VAL A 427 10.17 -66.28 14.24
N TYR A 428 9.26 -65.31 14.11
CA TYR A 428 9.35 -64.35 13.03
C TYR A 428 10.58 -63.45 13.18
N ASN A 429 11.31 -63.26 12.08
CA ASN A 429 12.48 -62.40 12.01
C ASN A 429 12.27 -61.38 10.89
N LYS A 430 12.30 -60.09 11.24
CA LYS A 430 12.09 -58.99 10.27
C LYS A 430 13.14 -58.96 9.16
N GLY A 431 14.33 -59.52 9.38
CA GLY A 431 15.39 -59.65 8.38
C GLY A 431 15.21 -60.83 7.41
N ALA A 432 14.25 -61.72 7.65
CA ALA A 432 13.98 -62.90 6.83
C ALA A 432 12.47 -63.18 6.76
N VAL A 433 11.76 -62.37 5.96
CA VAL A 433 10.30 -62.45 5.80
C VAL A 433 9.91 -63.78 5.15
N PRO A 434 9.04 -64.60 5.77
CA PRO A 434 8.61 -65.88 5.21
C PRO A 434 7.67 -65.67 4.02
N THR A 435 7.73 -66.58 3.04
CA THR A 435 6.81 -66.64 1.90
C THR A 435 6.05 -67.97 1.90
N PHE A 436 4.77 -67.90 1.53
CA PHE A 436 3.78 -68.95 1.70
C PHE A 436 3.06 -69.26 0.37
N SER A 437 3.81 -69.68 -0.65
CA SER A 437 3.26 -69.94 -2.00
C SER A 437 2.43 -71.22 -2.13
N GLY A 438 1.36 -71.16 -2.93
CA GLY A 438 0.50 -72.30 -3.26
C GLY A 438 -0.49 -72.65 -2.15
N ASP A 439 -1.26 -73.73 -2.34
CA ASP A 439 -2.30 -74.12 -1.38
C ASP A 439 -1.69 -74.50 -0.01
N GLN A 440 -1.74 -73.59 0.96
CA GLN A 440 -1.20 -73.84 2.31
C GLN A 440 -1.94 -73.12 3.43
N THR A 441 -1.98 -73.73 4.61
CA THR A 441 -2.50 -73.13 5.84
C THR A 441 -1.33 -72.76 6.75
N VAL A 442 -1.37 -71.55 7.32
CA VAL A 442 -0.35 -70.99 8.20
C VAL A 442 -1.00 -70.59 9.52
N PHE A 443 -0.44 -71.05 10.64
CA PHE A 443 -0.86 -70.66 11.99
C PHE A 443 0.11 -69.63 12.57
N VAL A 444 -0.38 -68.60 13.28
CA VAL A 444 0.45 -67.54 13.88
C VAL A 444 0.02 -67.29 15.32
N ARG A 445 0.97 -67.21 16.25
CA ARG A 445 0.70 -66.91 17.68
C ARG A 445 1.81 -66.06 18.30
N TYR A 446 1.56 -65.52 19.49
CA TYR A 446 2.63 -64.94 20.33
C TYR A 446 3.54 -66.05 20.88
N LYS A 447 4.87 -65.84 20.82
CA LYS A 447 5.86 -66.82 21.28
C LYS A 447 5.84 -66.97 22.80
N ALA A 448 6.14 -68.18 23.30
CA ALA A 448 6.28 -68.41 24.74
C ALA A 448 7.53 -67.74 25.32
N ASP A 449 7.43 -67.15 26.52
CA ASP A 449 8.59 -66.71 27.30
C ASP A 449 8.85 -67.69 28.45
N ARG A 450 9.73 -68.65 28.19
CA ARG A 450 10.11 -69.67 29.17
C ARG A 450 10.96 -69.14 30.33
N GLY A 451 11.59 -67.97 30.18
CA GLY A 451 12.36 -67.33 31.24
C GLY A 451 11.47 -66.76 32.34
N ALA A 452 10.26 -66.33 31.95
CA ALA A 452 9.25 -65.79 32.86
C ALA A 452 8.09 -66.77 33.15
N GLY A 453 8.17 -68.02 32.66
CA GLY A 453 7.25 -69.10 32.99
C GLY A 453 5.92 -69.09 32.22
N TYR A 454 5.84 -68.40 31.08
CA TYR A 454 4.60 -68.21 30.33
C TYR A 454 4.47 -69.16 29.12
N GLU A 455 3.24 -69.62 28.88
CA GLU A 455 2.88 -70.40 27.69
C GLU A 455 2.68 -69.50 26.46
N ALA A 456 2.73 -70.10 25.26
CA ALA A 456 2.46 -69.38 24.02
C ALA A 456 0.98 -68.96 23.93
N GLY A 457 0.71 -67.84 23.27
CA GLY A 457 -0.66 -67.36 23.03
C GLY A 457 -1.47 -68.29 22.10
N GLU A 458 -2.77 -68.02 21.98
CA GLU A 458 -3.62 -68.73 21.02
C GLU A 458 -3.20 -68.43 19.56
N ALA A 459 -3.43 -69.39 18.65
CA ALA A 459 -3.02 -69.25 17.25
C ALA A 459 -4.16 -68.73 16.36
N ALA A 460 -3.87 -67.71 15.55
CA ALA A 460 -4.67 -67.28 14.41
C ALA A 460 -4.35 -68.14 13.17
N THR A 461 -5.35 -68.37 12.30
CA THR A 461 -5.22 -69.22 11.10
C THR A 461 -5.35 -68.40 9.82
N TYR A 462 -4.45 -68.64 8.86
CA TYR A 462 -4.40 -67.99 7.55
C TYR A 462 -4.28 -69.04 6.44
N VAL A 463 -4.94 -68.83 5.29
CA VAL A 463 -4.98 -69.79 4.17
C VAL A 463 -4.51 -69.09 2.89
N PHE A 464 -3.66 -69.78 2.12
CA PHE A 464 -3.11 -69.36 0.84
C PHE A 464 -3.57 -70.29 -0.30
N THR A 465 -3.70 -69.78 -1.53
CA THR A 465 -4.15 -70.53 -2.73
C THR A 465 -3.21 -70.42 -3.94
N ALA A 466 -3.32 -71.34 -4.92
CA ALA A 466 -2.55 -71.28 -6.17
C ALA A 466 -3.02 -70.16 -7.13
N ASN A 467 -2.10 -69.24 -7.47
CA ASN A 467 -2.40 -68.07 -8.31
C ASN A 467 -2.78 -68.44 -9.78
N PRO A 468 -3.85 -67.86 -10.36
CA PRO A 468 -4.25 -68.06 -11.76
C PRO A 468 -3.27 -67.45 -12.79
N VAL A 469 -3.28 -67.93 -14.05
CA VAL A 469 -2.50 -67.31 -15.14
C VAL A 469 -3.21 -66.03 -15.59
N THR A 470 -2.55 -64.90 -15.37
CA THR A 470 -3.09 -63.56 -15.56
C THR A 470 -2.39 -62.85 -16.71
N ILE A 471 -2.99 -61.78 -17.24
CA ILE A 471 -2.26 -60.84 -18.08
C ILE A 471 -1.23 -60.13 -17.17
N ALA A 472 0.06 -60.29 -17.45
CA ALA A 472 1.14 -59.68 -16.67
C ALA A 472 1.60 -58.32 -17.21
N SER A 473 1.48 -58.08 -18.52
CA SER A 473 1.75 -56.76 -19.09
C SER A 473 1.13 -56.59 -20.48
N VAL A 474 0.91 -55.33 -20.88
CA VAL A 474 0.44 -54.94 -22.22
C VAL A 474 1.61 -54.33 -22.99
N SER A 475 1.81 -54.73 -24.23
CA SER A 475 2.85 -54.14 -25.08
C SER A 475 2.56 -52.66 -25.34
N PRO A 476 3.56 -51.77 -25.24
CA PRO A 476 3.35 -50.35 -25.49
C PRO A 476 2.97 -50.08 -26.95
N LEU A 477 2.00 -49.19 -27.16
CA LEU A 477 1.55 -48.76 -28.48
C LEU A 477 2.26 -47.47 -28.91
N ALA A 478 2.48 -47.32 -30.22
CA ALA A 478 3.02 -46.08 -30.78
C ALA A 478 2.01 -44.93 -30.66
N VAL A 479 2.52 -43.70 -30.54
CA VAL A 479 1.70 -42.48 -30.58
C VAL A 479 1.06 -42.34 -31.97
N VAL A 480 -0.25 -42.10 -32.01
CA VAL A 480 -1.00 -41.87 -33.24
C VAL A 480 -1.09 -40.35 -33.46
N TRP A 481 -0.63 -39.85 -34.60
CA TRP A 481 -0.73 -38.44 -34.96
C TRP A 481 -1.89 -38.23 -35.91
N VAL A 482 -2.76 -37.27 -35.61
CA VAL A 482 -3.92 -36.92 -36.44
C VAL A 482 -3.98 -35.41 -36.65
N GLY A 483 -4.42 -35.01 -37.84
CA GLY A 483 -4.63 -33.61 -38.16
C GLY A 483 -5.77 -33.01 -37.34
N TYR A 484 -5.74 -31.69 -37.15
CA TYR A 484 -6.83 -30.94 -36.54
C TYR A 484 -8.19 -31.24 -37.21
N GLY A 485 -9.22 -31.52 -36.42
CA GLY A 485 -10.57 -31.82 -36.91
C GLY A 485 -10.83 -33.29 -37.28
N THR A 486 -9.85 -34.18 -37.18
CA THR A 486 -10.00 -35.61 -37.49
C THR A 486 -11.08 -36.25 -36.60
N PRO A 487 -12.20 -36.78 -37.14
CA PRO A 487 -13.21 -37.48 -36.36
C PRO A 487 -12.64 -38.72 -35.67
N LEU A 488 -13.14 -39.08 -34.48
CA LEU A 488 -12.66 -40.25 -33.72
C LEU A 488 -12.71 -41.55 -34.54
N SER A 489 -13.71 -41.69 -35.43
CA SER A 489 -13.85 -42.83 -36.33
C SER A 489 -12.70 -43.00 -37.34
N GLU A 490 -11.93 -41.94 -37.59
CA GLU A 490 -10.83 -41.91 -38.58
C GLU A 490 -9.44 -41.96 -37.93
N VAL A 491 -9.36 -41.92 -36.59
CA VAL A 491 -8.10 -41.97 -35.82
C VAL A 491 -7.37 -43.31 -35.98
N GLY A 492 -8.08 -44.39 -36.31
CA GLY A 492 -7.47 -45.69 -36.64
C GLY A 492 -6.92 -46.47 -35.43
N LEU A 493 -7.62 -46.42 -34.28
CA LEU A 493 -7.24 -47.20 -33.10
C LEU A 493 -7.31 -48.72 -33.38
N THR A 494 -6.30 -49.46 -32.94
CA THR A 494 -6.22 -50.92 -33.16
C THR A 494 -7.30 -51.68 -32.40
N ALA A 495 -7.88 -52.74 -32.98
CA ALA A 495 -8.88 -53.59 -32.33
C ALA A 495 -8.28 -54.66 -31.40
N THR A 496 -6.97 -54.91 -31.50
CA THR A 496 -6.25 -55.89 -30.69
C THR A 496 -4.87 -55.38 -30.27
N VAL A 497 -4.39 -55.81 -29.11
CA VAL A 497 -3.04 -55.50 -28.61
C VAL A 497 -2.31 -56.77 -28.17
N ASN A 498 -0.98 -56.76 -28.25
CA ASN A 498 -0.18 -57.88 -27.75
C ASN A 498 0.01 -57.77 -26.24
N VAL A 499 -0.31 -58.83 -25.52
CA VAL A 499 -0.15 -58.93 -24.07
C VAL A 499 0.77 -60.09 -23.72
N LYS A 500 1.48 -59.95 -22.61
CA LYS A 500 2.30 -61.00 -22.02
C LYS A 500 1.58 -61.56 -20.80
N LEU A 501 1.45 -62.89 -20.71
CA LEU A 501 0.83 -63.58 -19.58
C LEU A 501 1.85 -63.82 -18.45
N SER A 502 1.36 -64.12 -17.25
CA SER A 502 2.17 -64.36 -16.04
C SER A 502 3.07 -65.59 -16.14
N ASP A 503 2.77 -66.51 -17.06
CA ASP A 503 3.62 -67.66 -17.42
C ASP A 503 4.73 -67.34 -18.45
N GLY A 504 4.79 -66.08 -18.92
CA GLY A 504 5.80 -65.60 -19.85
C GLY A 504 5.43 -65.69 -21.34
N THR A 505 4.27 -66.25 -21.69
CA THR A 505 3.80 -66.34 -23.08
C THR A 505 3.25 -65.01 -23.61
N ASN A 506 3.36 -64.77 -24.93
CA ASN A 506 2.81 -63.57 -25.59
C ASN A 506 1.62 -63.97 -26.46
N VAL A 507 0.48 -63.30 -26.28
CA VAL A 507 -0.77 -63.55 -27.01
C VAL A 507 -1.45 -62.23 -27.36
N SER A 508 -2.34 -62.22 -28.36
CA SER A 508 -3.13 -61.02 -28.69
C SER A 508 -4.45 -61.00 -27.91
N ALA A 509 -4.78 -59.85 -27.31
CA ALA A 509 -6.03 -59.59 -26.60
C ALA A 509 -6.86 -58.54 -27.35
N SER A 510 -8.18 -58.71 -27.39
CA SER A 510 -9.09 -57.71 -27.95
C SER A 510 -9.18 -56.49 -27.02
N VAL A 511 -9.27 -55.30 -27.60
CA VAL A 511 -9.35 -54.05 -26.85
C VAL A 511 -10.57 -53.24 -27.27
N THR A 512 -11.28 -52.69 -26.28
CA THR A 512 -12.34 -51.71 -26.49
C THR A 512 -11.89 -50.38 -25.89
N TRP A 513 -11.69 -49.38 -26.73
CA TRP A 513 -11.21 -48.05 -26.33
C TRP A 513 -12.32 -47.21 -25.72
N ASP A 514 -11.96 -46.40 -24.73
CA ASP A 514 -12.80 -45.33 -24.21
C ASP A 514 -12.84 -44.12 -25.18
N GLY A 515 -13.44 -43.02 -24.73
CA GLY A 515 -13.49 -41.77 -25.49
C GLY A 515 -12.22 -40.92 -25.42
N GLY A 516 -11.14 -41.38 -24.77
CA GLY A 516 -9.96 -40.59 -24.44
C GLY A 516 -10.11 -39.77 -23.16
N ASN A 517 -8.99 -39.49 -22.48
CA ASN A 517 -8.91 -38.61 -21.32
C ASN A 517 -7.84 -37.50 -21.52
N PRO A 518 -8.22 -36.21 -21.58
CA PRO A 518 -9.60 -35.70 -21.60
C PRO A 518 -10.38 -36.26 -22.79
N ALA A 519 -11.72 -36.18 -22.77
CA ALA A 519 -12.56 -36.67 -23.87
C ALA A 519 -12.02 -36.14 -25.21
N TYR A 520 -11.82 -37.06 -26.17
CA TYR A 520 -11.22 -36.72 -27.45
C TYR A 520 -12.00 -35.63 -28.15
N ASP A 521 -11.37 -34.48 -28.23
CA ASP A 521 -11.90 -33.31 -28.89
C ASP A 521 -11.02 -33.03 -30.10
N ARG A 522 -11.55 -33.36 -31.28
CA ARG A 522 -10.90 -33.09 -32.55
C ARG A 522 -10.54 -31.62 -32.77
N THR A 523 -11.09 -30.69 -31.98
CA THR A 523 -10.89 -29.24 -32.10
C THR A 523 -9.91 -28.66 -31.09
N VAL A 524 -9.36 -29.49 -30.19
CA VAL A 524 -8.38 -29.06 -29.19
C VAL A 524 -7.03 -29.76 -29.49
N PRO A 525 -5.96 -29.00 -29.78
CA PRO A 525 -4.64 -29.59 -29.97
C PRO A 525 -4.09 -30.12 -28.66
N GLY A 526 -3.53 -31.32 -28.67
CA GLY A 526 -3.06 -31.95 -27.44
C GLY A 526 -2.90 -33.45 -27.54
N ALA A 527 -2.43 -34.03 -26.45
CA ALA A 527 -2.34 -35.47 -26.28
C ALA A 527 -3.59 -35.99 -25.57
N TYR A 528 -4.28 -36.92 -26.22
CA TYR A 528 -5.45 -37.62 -25.72
C TYR A 528 -5.03 -39.04 -25.40
N GLU A 529 -5.06 -39.40 -24.11
CA GLU A 529 -4.75 -40.76 -23.70
C GLU A 529 -6.04 -41.59 -23.77
N PHE A 530 -6.07 -42.54 -24.69
CA PHE A 530 -7.13 -43.53 -24.77
C PHE A 530 -6.78 -44.73 -23.91
N VAL A 531 -7.74 -45.12 -23.07
CA VAL A 531 -7.62 -46.29 -22.19
C VAL A 531 -8.57 -47.37 -22.72
N GLY A 532 -7.98 -48.51 -23.08
CA GLY A 532 -8.67 -49.61 -23.69
C GLY A 532 -8.89 -50.75 -22.71
N ALA A 533 -10.14 -51.12 -22.46
CA ALA A 533 -10.49 -52.30 -21.69
C ALA A 533 -10.13 -53.56 -22.49
N LEU A 534 -9.35 -54.46 -21.88
CA LEU A 534 -8.95 -55.72 -22.49
C LEU A 534 -9.99 -56.79 -22.24
N THR A 535 -10.33 -57.53 -23.29
CA THR A 535 -11.03 -58.82 -23.12
C THR A 535 -9.96 -59.91 -22.98
N PRO A 536 -9.87 -60.59 -21.82
CA PRO A 536 -8.84 -61.60 -21.58
C PRO A 536 -8.92 -62.75 -22.60
N PRO A 537 -7.80 -63.20 -23.17
CA PRO A 537 -7.75 -64.43 -23.96
C PRO A 537 -8.26 -65.65 -23.17
N ASN A 538 -8.85 -66.63 -23.86
CA ASN A 538 -9.48 -67.80 -23.23
C ASN A 538 -8.56 -68.49 -22.20
N GLY A 539 -9.09 -68.74 -21.00
CA GLY A 539 -8.37 -69.43 -19.91
C GLY A 539 -7.46 -68.52 -19.08
N THR A 540 -7.47 -67.20 -19.33
CA THR A 540 -6.72 -66.21 -18.55
C THR A 540 -7.65 -65.21 -17.88
N THR A 541 -7.18 -64.57 -16.83
CA THR A 541 -7.89 -63.46 -16.17
C THR A 541 -7.06 -62.18 -16.24
N ASN A 542 -7.70 -61.02 -16.10
CA ASN A 542 -7.04 -59.73 -15.98
C ASN A 542 -7.44 -59.08 -14.65
N PRO A 543 -7.05 -59.67 -13.52
CA PRO A 543 -7.49 -59.23 -12.20
C PRO A 543 -6.99 -57.81 -11.88
N ASP A 544 -5.82 -57.44 -12.38
CA ASP A 544 -5.21 -56.12 -12.18
C ASP A 544 -5.87 -55.04 -13.06
N ALA A 545 -6.94 -55.40 -13.78
CA ALA A 545 -7.64 -54.55 -14.72
C ALA A 545 -6.68 -53.82 -15.68
N LEU A 546 -5.64 -54.51 -16.16
CA LEU A 546 -4.67 -53.94 -17.08
C LEU A 546 -5.40 -53.45 -18.33
N THR A 547 -5.06 -52.25 -18.74
CA THR A 547 -5.65 -51.58 -19.89
C THR A 547 -4.59 -51.36 -20.95
N ALA A 548 -5.00 -51.39 -22.22
CA ALA A 548 -4.15 -50.84 -23.25
C ALA A 548 -4.18 -49.31 -23.16
N LYS A 549 -3.06 -48.67 -23.44
CA LYS A 549 -2.98 -47.21 -23.51
C LYS A 549 -2.38 -46.81 -24.84
N VAL A 550 -3.03 -45.88 -25.52
CA VAL A 550 -2.51 -45.25 -26.73
C VAL A 550 -2.72 -43.75 -26.64
N VAL A 551 -1.69 -42.99 -26.97
CA VAL A 551 -1.78 -41.54 -27.01
C VAL A 551 -2.06 -41.13 -28.44
N VAL A 552 -3.17 -40.44 -28.65
CA VAL A 552 -3.50 -39.78 -29.90
C VAL A 552 -3.13 -38.31 -29.76
N LYS A 553 -2.27 -37.79 -30.63
CA LYS A 553 -1.91 -36.37 -30.66
C LYS A 553 -2.63 -35.68 -31.80
N VAL A 554 -3.47 -34.72 -31.45
CA VAL A 554 -4.09 -33.80 -32.42
C VAL A 554 -3.09 -32.68 -32.68
N GLU A 555 -2.67 -32.54 -33.92
CA GLU A 555 -1.76 -31.47 -34.34
C GLU A 555 -2.44 -30.09 -34.22
N PRO A 556 -1.71 -29.04 -33.81
CA PRO A 556 -2.24 -27.68 -33.79
C PRO A 556 -2.46 -27.16 -35.22
N ARG A 557 -3.40 -26.22 -35.37
CA ARG A 557 -3.67 -25.58 -36.68
C ARG A 557 -2.41 -24.83 -37.13
N THR A 558 -2.00 -24.96 -38.38
CA THR A 558 -0.84 -24.24 -38.91
C THR A 558 -1.29 -23.05 -39.76
N ILE A 559 -0.54 -21.96 -39.76
CA ILE A 559 -0.75 -20.85 -40.69
C ILE A 559 -0.24 -21.28 -42.08
N GLU A 560 -1.13 -21.34 -43.07
CA GLU A 560 -0.79 -21.72 -44.45
C GLU A 560 -0.51 -20.51 -45.35
N SER A 561 -1.24 -19.42 -45.14
CA SER A 561 -1.05 -18.19 -45.91
C SER A 561 -1.41 -16.96 -45.10
N VAL A 562 -0.70 -15.86 -45.37
CA VAL A 562 -1.00 -14.53 -44.83
C VAL A 562 -1.73 -13.75 -45.92
N ALA A 563 -2.69 -12.91 -45.54
CA ALA A 563 -3.37 -12.03 -46.50
C ALA A 563 -2.35 -11.20 -47.33
N ASP A 564 -2.73 -10.87 -48.57
CA ASP A 564 -1.88 -10.15 -49.52
C ASP A 564 -1.34 -8.83 -48.96
N ALA A 565 -0.21 -8.38 -49.51
CA ALA A 565 0.47 -7.16 -49.05
C ALA A 565 -0.46 -5.94 -49.12
N VAL A 566 -0.59 -5.24 -47.99
CA VAL A 566 -1.42 -4.03 -47.90
C VAL A 566 -0.59 -2.82 -48.32
N TYR A 567 -1.08 -2.05 -49.28
CA TYR A 567 -0.48 -0.79 -49.70
C TYR A 567 -1.12 0.36 -48.93
N ARG A 568 -0.30 1.21 -48.32
CA ARG A 568 -0.71 2.43 -47.63
C ARG A 568 0.01 3.61 -48.26
N THR A 569 -0.71 4.70 -48.44
CA THR A 569 -0.13 5.98 -48.86
C THR A 569 -0.29 6.95 -47.69
N VAL A 570 0.80 7.60 -47.30
CA VAL A 570 0.82 8.57 -46.20
C VAL A 570 1.41 9.89 -46.67
N GLY A 571 0.94 10.98 -46.06
CA GLY A 571 1.45 12.31 -46.35
C GLY A 571 2.92 12.46 -45.94
N TYR A 572 3.58 13.47 -46.51
CA TYR A 572 4.91 13.86 -46.08
C TYR A 572 4.92 14.22 -44.59
N GLY A 573 5.92 13.76 -43.85
CA GLY A 573 6.09 14.06 -42.43
C GLY A 573 5.30 13.17 -41.47
N THR A 574 4.44 12.27 -41.97
CA THR A 574 3.67 11.33 -41.12
C THR A 574 4.60 10.49 -40.24
N PRO A 575 4.54 10.63 -38.90
CA PRO A 575 5.30 9.79 -37.98
C PRO A 575 4.96 8.30 -38.15
N LEU A 576 5.92 7.40 -37.90
CA LEU A 576 5.69 5.95 -38.02
C LEU A 576 4.52 5.46 -37.15
N SER A 577 4.30 6.08 -35.98
CA SER A 577 3.17 5.80 -35.09
C SER A 577 1.80 6.11 -35.70
N GLU A 578 1.73 7.01 -36.69
CA GLU A 578 0.50 7.45 -37.34
C GLU A 578 0.25 6.75 -38.69
N VAL A 579 1.25 6.02 -39.23
CA VAL A 579 1.12 5.22 -40.45
C VAL A 579 0.01 4.15 -40.32
N GLY A 580 -0.32 3.76 -39.09
CA GLY A 580 -1.41 2.82 -38.81
C GLY A 580 -1.09 1.41 -39.31
N LEU A 581 0.14 0.93 -39.05
CA LEU A 581 0.49 -0.47 -39.29
C LEU A 581 -0.44 -1.35 -38.43
N PRO A 582 -1.14 -2.32 -39.03
CA PRO A 582 -2.18 -3.05 -38.31
C PRO A 582 -1.54 -3.92 -37.23
N ALA A 583 -2.12 -3.93 -36.02
CA ALA A 583 -1.63 -4.76 -34.91
C ALA A 583 -1.89 -6.25 -35.13
N THR A 584 -2.85 -6.58 -35.99
CA THR A 584 -3.19 -7.94 -36.40
C THR A 584 -3.40 -8.03 -37.91
N VAL A 585 -3.14 -9.18 -38.51
CA VAL A 585 -3.46 -9.49 -39.91
C VAL A 585 -4.26 -10.77 -40.00
N ASN A 586 -5.12 -10.88 -41.02
CA ASN A 586 -5.85 -12.12 -41.25
C ASN A 586 -4.90 -13.16 -41.87
N VAL A 587 -4.89 -14.34 -41.25
CA VAL A 587 -4.15 -15.51 -41.70
C VAL A 587 -5.11 -16.65 -41.95
N LYS A 588 -4.81 -17.45 -42.96
CA LYS A 588 -5.55 -18.67 -43.26
C LYS A 588 -4.86 -19.84 -42.59
N LEU A 589 -5.64 -20.64 -41.86
CA LEU A 589 -5.16 -21.83 -41.18
C LEU A 589 -5.33 -23.08 -42.05
N SER A 590 -4.67 -24.18 -41.66
CA SER A 590 -4.67 -25.48 -42.35
C SER A 590 -6.02 -26.17 -42.47
N ASP A 591 -7.02 -25.75 -41.69
CA ASP A 591 -8.40 -26.21 -41.84
C ASP A 591 -9.26 -25.31 -42.74
N GLY A 592 -8.63 -24.35 -43.42
CA GLY A 592 -9.27 -23.43 -44.36
C GLY A 592 -9.92 -22.20 -43.73
N THR A 593 -9.92 -22.08 -42.40
CA THR A 593 -10.51 -20.93 -41.71
C THR A 593 -9.58 -19.71 -41.71
N ASN A 594 -10.16 -18.52 -41.59
CA ASN A 594 -9.42 -17.26 -41.44
C ASN A 594 -9.50 -16.78 -39.98
N VAL A 595 -8.36 -16.46 -39.39
CA VAL A 595 -8.26 -15.87 -38.05
C VAL A 595 -7.29 -14.70 -38.05
N SER A 596 -7.42 -13.78 -37.10
CA SER A 596 -6.48 -12.66 -36.96
C SER A 596 -5.27 -13.07 -36.11
N ALA A 597 -4.06 -12.90 -36.64
CA ALA A 597 -2.79 -13.10 -35.95
C ALA A 597 -2.13 -11.76 -35.63
N SER A 598 -1.59 -11.62 -34.42
CA SER A 598 -0.84 -10.42 -34.03
C SER A 598 0.46 -10.32 -34.81
N VAL A 599 0.89 -9.10 -35.11
CA VAL A 599 2.07 -8.84 -35.91
C VAL A 599 2.97 -7.79 -35.27
N THR A 600 4.27 -8.06 -35.27
CA THR A 600 5.31 -7.11 -34.86
C THR A 600 6.09 -6.68 -36.08
N TRP A 601 5.98 -5.41 -36.45
CA TRP A 601 6.62 -4.84 -37.64
C TRP A 601 8.08 -4.46 -37.40
N ASP A 602 8.90 -4.57 -38.44
CA ASP A 602 10.25 -3.99 -38.47
C ASP A 602 10.22 -2.47 -38.72
N GLY A 603 11.39 -1.85 -38.86
CA GLY A 603 11.53 -0.41 -39.10
C GLY A 603 11.30 0.03 -40.56
N GLY A 604 10.90 -0.89 -41.44
CA GLY A 604 10.83 -0.67 -42.90
C GLY A 604 12.19 -0.85 -43.59
N ASN A 605 12.16 -1.22 -44.88
CA ASN A 605 13.32 -1.28 -45.76
C ASN A 605 13.10 -0.47 -47.05
N PRO A 606 13.88 0.61 -47.30
CA PRO A 606 14.85 1.22 -46.38
C PRO A 606 14.18 1.68 -45.08
N ALA A 607 14.97 2.00 -44.03
CA ALA A 607 14.40 2.45 -42.76
C ALA A 607 13.46 3.64 -43.00
N TYR A 608 12.27 3.58 -42.40
CA TYR A 608 11.22 4.56 -42.66
C TYR A 608 11.67 5.98 -42.32
N ASP A 609 11.73 6.83 -43.35
CA ASP A 609 12.02 8.25 -43.22
C ASP A 609 10.81 9.06 -43.70
N ARG A 610 10.11 9.64 -42.73
CA ARG A 610 8.93 10.49 -42.96
C ARG A 610 9.22 11.73 -43.82
N THR A 611 10.48 12.12 -44.01
CA THR A 611 10.89 13.29 -44.79
C THR A 611 11.43 12.94 -46.18
N MET A 612 11.47 11.65 -46.53
CA MET A 612 11.96 11.19 -47.82
C MET A 612 10.81 10.52 -48.58
N PRO A 613 10.29 11.15 -49.66
CA PRO A 613 9.26 10.54 -50.49
C PRO A 613 9.76 9.24 -51.13
N GLY A 614 8.94 8.20 -51.12
CA GLY A 614 9.34 6.86 -51.57
C GLY A 614 8.47 5.75 -51.00
N ALA A 615 8.73 4.52 -51.44
CA ALA A 615 8.06 3.32 -50.91
C ALA A 615 8.95 2.62 -49.88
N TYR A 616 8.36 2.31 -48.73
CA TYR A 616 8.99 1.67 -47.58
C TYR A 616 8.29 0.34 -47.32
N GLU A 617 9.03 -0.75 -47.43
CA GLU A 617 8.48 -2.09 -47.22
C GLU A 617 8.68 -2.52 -45.77
N PHE A 618 7.58 -2.71 -45.05
CA PHE A 618 7.56 -3.23 -43.69
C PHE A 618 7.28 -4.73 -43.70
N VAL A 619 8.12 -5.48 -42.99
CA VAL A 619 7.97 -6.92 -42.83
C VAL A 619 7.65 -7.24 -41.38
N GLY A 620 6.53 -7.91 -41.14
CA GLY A 620 6.00 -8.19 -39.82
C GLY A 620 6.15 -9.65 -39.42
N ALA A 621 6.76 -9.90 -38.27
CA ALA A 621 6.78 -11.23 -37.65
C ALA A 621 5.42 -11.53 -37.03
N LEU A 622 4.85 -12.70 -37.35
CA LEU A 622 3.55 -13.12 -36.82
C LEU A 622 3.70 -13.84 -35.48
N THR A 623 2.88 -13.46 -34.51
CA THR A 623 2.64 -14.24 -33.30
C THR A 623 1.44 -15.15 -33.56
N PRO A 624 1.62 -16.49 -33.60
CA PRO A 624 0.52 -17.42 -33.86
C PRO A 624 -0.62 -17.23 -32.83
N PRO A 625 -1.88 -17.14 -33.27
CA PRO A 625 -3.05 -17.19 -32.37
C PRO A 625 -3.03 -18.44 -31.47
N ASN A 626 -3.68 -18.36 -30.30
CA ASN A 626 -3.76 -19.48 -29.36
C ASN A 626 -4.22 -20.78 -30.05
N GLY A 627 -3.48 -21.87 -29.82
CA GLY A 627 -3.76 -23.18 -30.43
C GLY A 627 -3.29 -23.33 -31.88
N THR A 628 -2.51 -22.38 -32.41
CA THR A 628 -1.97 -22.43 -33.78
C THR A 628 -0.44 -22.33 -33.79
N THR A 629 0.18 -22.70 -34.91
CA THR A 629 1.63 -22.59 -35.12
C THR A 629 1.95 -21.98 -36.50
N ASN A 630 3.12 -21.37 -36.66
CA ASN A 630 3.61 -20.81 -37.93
C ASN A 630 4.93 -21.49 -38.33
N PRO A 631 4.89 -22.78 -38.71
CA PRO A 631 6.09 -23.58 -38.92
C PRO A 631 6.97 -23.05 -40.06
N ASP A 632 6.36 -22.46 -41.09
CA ASP A 632 7.06 -21.93 -42.26
C ASP A 632 7.57 -20.49 -42.08
N ALA A 633 7.43 -19.94 -40.87
CA ALA A 633 7.85 -18.58 -40.50
C ALA A 633 7.30 -17.51 -41.46
N LEU A 634 6.05 -17.68 -41.91
CA LEU A 634 5.36 -16.74 -42.79
C LEU A 634 5.27 -15.37 -42.13
N LYS A 635 5.46 -14.32 -42.92
CA LYS A 635 5.50 -12.92 -42.46
C LYS A 635 4.42 -12.10 -43.14
N ALA A 636 3.93 -11.10 -42.43
CA ALA A 636 3.07 -10.09 -43.03
C ALA A 636 3.91 -9.05 -43.76
N LYS A 637 3.31 -8.41 -44.78
CA LYS A 637 3.96 -7.35 -45.56
C LYS A 637 3.02 -6.15 -45.71
N VAL A 638 3.53 -4.96 -45.42
CA VAL A 638 2.87 -3.68 -45.69
C VAL A 638 3.83 -2.80 -46.46
N VAL A 639 3.37 -2.18 -47.53
CA VAL A 639 4.16 -1.19 -48.28
C VAL A 639 3.58 0.18 -48.00
N VAL A 640 4.38 1.07 -47.44
CA VAL A 640 4.00 2.44 -47.11
C VAL A 640 4.67 3.38 -48.10
N LYS A 641 3.88 4.10 -48.89
CA LYS A 641 4.36 5.12 -49.81
C LYS A 641 4.20 6.50 -49.17
N VAL A 642 5.31 7.19 -48.94
CA VAL A 642 5.32 8.59 -48.51
C VAL A 642 5.23 9.48 -49.74
N GLU A 643 4.22 10.34 -49.79
CA GLU A 643 4.03 11.28 -50.90
C GLU A 643 4.98 12.49 -50.81
N PRO A 644 5.45 13.03 -51.95
CA PRO A 644 6.18 14.30 -51.95
C PRO A 644 5.27 15.47 -51.62
N ARG A 645 5.85 16.54 -51.10
CA ARG A 645 5.11 17.81 -50.94
C ARG A 645 4.96 18.48 -52.30
N THR A 646 3.87 19.20 -52.51
CA THR A 646 3.67 20.00 -53.72
C THR A 646 3.51 21.47 -53.35
N ILE A 647 4.02 22.39 -54.17
CA ILE A 647 3.71 23.83 -54.01
C ILE A 647 2.27 24.03 -54.46
N GLU A 648 1.40 24.44 -53.54
CA GLU A 648 -0.03 24.68 -53.79
C GLU A 648 -0.30 26.15 -54.14
N SER A 649 0.41 27.07 -53.48
CA SER A 649 0.35 28.49 -53.82
C SER A 649 1.69 29.18 -53.58
N VAL A 650 1.89 30.26 -54.30
CA VAL A 650 2.97 31.22 -54.09
C VAL A 650 2.33 32.46 -53.50
N ALA A 651 3.04 33.17 -52.62
CA ALA A 651 2.58 34.45 -52.10
C ALA A 651 2.08 35.38 -53.22
N ASP A 652 1.09 36.21 -52.88
CA ASP A 652 0.45 37.13 -53.82
C ASP A 652 1.45 37.98 -54.60
N ALA A 653 1.05 38.37 -55.80
CA ALA A 653 1.90 39.15 -56.70
C ALA A 653 2.42 40.43 -56.02
N VAL A 654 3.71 40.68 -56.16
CA VAL A 654 4.36 41.85 -55.57
C VAL A 654 4.12 43.06 -56.47
N TYR A 655 3.31 44.02 -56.03
CA TYR A 655 3.05 45.25 -56.77
C TYR A 655 4.02 46.36 -56.34
N ARG A 656 4.67 47.01 -57.32
CA ARG A 656 5.50 48.18 -57.10
C ARG A 656 5.15 49.28 -58.10
N THR A 657 5.22 50.51 -57.64
CA THR A 657 5.19 51.69 -58.51
C THR A 657 6.53 52.38 -58.42
N VAL A 658 7.13 52.70 -59.56
CA VAL A 658 8.43 53.35 -59.65
C VAL A 658 8.32 54.58 -60.55
N GLY A 659 9.14 55.58 -60.26
CA GLY A 659 9.14 56.84 -61.01
C GLY A 659 9.58 56.63 -62.46
N TYR A 660 9.15 57.56 -63.32
CA TYR A 660 9.66 57.66 -64.69
C TYR A 660 11.20 57.75 -64.68
N GLY A 661 11.87 56.80 -65.34
CA GLY A 661 13.32 56.71 -65.48
C GLY A 661 14.03 55.71 -64.54
N THR A 662 13.33 54.99 -63.67
CA THR A 662 13.97 54.03 -62.74
C THR A 662 14.66 52.86 -63.48
N PRO A 663 15.94 52.54 -63.21
CA PRO A 663 16.63 51.42 -63.86
C PRO A 663 16.27 50.05 -63.23
N LEU A 664 16.37 48.97 -64.03
CA LEU A 664 16.01 47.60 -63.63
C LEU A 664 16.69 47.13 -62.33
N SER A 665 17.95 47.50 -62.11
CA SER A 665 18.72 47.13 -60.91
C SER A 665 18.20 47.77 -59.62
N GLU A 666 17.40 48.84 -59.72
CA GLU A 666 16.87 49.59 -58.58
C GLU A 666 15.41 49.22 -58.25
N LEU A 667 14.83 48.24 -58.95
CA LEU A 667 13.44 47.80 -58.69
C LEU A 667 13.26 47.11 -57.34
N GLY A 668 14.34 46.56 -56.75
CA GLY A 668 14.30 45.92 -55.43
C GLY A 668 13.34 44.73 -55.36
N LEU A 669 13.25 43.92 -56.43
CA LEU A 669 12.44 42.70 -56.43
C LEU A 669 12.97 41.73 -55.36
N PRO A 670 12.09 41.08 -54.58
CA PRO A 670 12.52 40.25 -53.45
C PRO A 670 13.28 39.02 -53.93
N ALA A 671 14.41 38.69 -53.28
CA ALA A 671 15.21 37.51 -53.64
C ALA A 671 14.58 36.18 -53.20
N THR A 672 13.56 36.25 -52.34
CA THR A 672 12.81 35.10 -51.84
C THR A 672 11.32 35.41 -51.78
N VAL A 673 10.49 34.38 -51.85
CA VAL A 673 9.04 34.46 -51.67
C VAL A 673 8.55 33.33 -50.76
N ASN A 674 7.41 33.54 -50.13
CA ASN A 674 6.75 32.49 -49.37
C ASN A 674 5.97 31.58 -50.33
N VAL A 675 6.13 30.26 -50.17
CA VAL A 675 5.34 29.25 -50.87
C VAL A 675 4.58 28.44 -49.85
N ARG A 676 3.30 28.19 -50.12
CA ARG A 676 2.48 27.24 -49.35
C ARG A 676 2.61 25.86 -49.97
N LEU A 677 2.94 24.89 -49.16
CA LEU A 677 3.09 23.49 -49.54
C LEU A 677 1.82 22.71 -49.19
N SER A 678 1.63 21.55 -49.84
CA SER A 678 0.47 20.68 -49.65
C SER A 678 0.37 19.99 -48.29
N ASP A 679 1.41 20.10 -47.46
CA ASP A 679 1.36 19.72 -46.04
C ASP A 679 0.82 20.87 -45.16
N GLY A 680 0.35 21.97 -45.77
CA GLY A 680 -0.16 23.16 -45.10
C GLY A 680 0.93 24.13 -44.63
N THR A 681 2.21 23.76 -44.71
CA THR A 681 3.31 24.62 -44.26
C THR A 681 3.60 25.74 -45.24
N THR A 682 4.14 26.85 -44.73
CA THR A 682 4.65 27.95 -45.56
C THR A 682 6.15 28.02 -45.40
N GLU A 683 6.89 27.90 -46.51
CA GLU A 683 8.35 27.96 -46.53
C GLU A 683 8.83 29.14 -47.39
N VAL A 684 9.95 29.77 -46.98
CA VAL A 684 10.61 30.82 -47.77
C VAL A 684 11.51 30.14 -48.80
N THR A 685 11.28 30.39 -50.09
CA THR A 685 12.14 29.87 -51.15
C THR A 685 12.74 30.97 -52.02
N GLY A 686 13.90 30.69 -52.62
CA GLY A 686 14.58 31.60 -53.54
C GLY A 686 13.78 31.78 -54.83
N VAL A 687 13.77 33.01 -55.35
CA VAL A 687 13.15 33.34 -56.63
C VAL A 687 14.16 34.00 -57.56
N LYS A 688 14.18 33.54 -58.81
CA LYS A 688 14.98 34.13 -59.88
C LYS A 688 14.06 34.81 -60.88
N TRP A 689 14.06 36.14 -60.87
CA TRP A 689 13.22 36.96 -61.75
C TRP A 689 13.76 37.03 -63.18
N ASP A 690 12.86 37.10 -64.14
CA ASP A 690 13.14 37.42 -65.54
C ASP A 690 13.39 38.93 -65.75
N GLY A 691 13.48 39.37 -67.02
CA GLY A 691 13.68 40.78 -67.40
C GLY A 691 12.39 41.60 -67.50
N GLY A 692 11.23 41.03 -67.12
CA GLY A 692 9.91 41.61 -67.33
C GLY A 692 9.35 41.34 -68.73
N ASP A 693 8.02 41.27 -68.83
CA ASP A 693 7.25 41.19 -70.08
C ASP A 693 6.21 42.33 -70.15
N PRO A 694 6.29 43.24 -71.15
CA PRO A 694 7.41 43.40 -72.09
C PRO A 694 8.74 43.68 -71.35
N PRO A 695 9.92 43.55 -71.99
CA PRO A 695 11.19 43.86 -71.33
C PRO A 695 11.15 45.22 -70.64
N TYR A 696 11.56 45.23 -69.37
CA TYR A 696 11.41 46.41 -68.52
C TYR A 696 12.14 47.64 -69.10
N ASP A 697 11.41 48.74 -69.25
CA ASP A 697 11.92 50.03 -69.67
C ASP A 697 11.39 51.13 -68.74
N GLY A 698 12.28 51.64 -67.88
CA GLY A 698 11.96 52.69 -66.92
C GLY A 698 11.44 53.99 -67.54
N ASN A 699 11.64 54.22 -68.84
CA ASN A 699 11.20 55.46 -69.51
C ASN A 699 9.85 55.33 -70.24
N ALA A 700 9.22 54.16 -70.17
CA ALA A 700 7.92 53.93 -70.78
C ALA A 700 6.86 53.73 -69.68
N PRO A 701 5.95 54.70 -69.48
CA PRO A 701 4.94 54.62 -68.44
C PRO A 701 3.88 53.59 -68.79
N ARG A 702 4.02 52.41 -68.17
CA ARG A 702 3.14 51.25 -68.29
C ARG A 702 3.44 50.28 -67.14
N ARG A 703 2.67 49.20 -67.08
CA ARG A 703 2.93 48.07 -66.18
C ARG A 703 3.80 47.02 -66.87
N TYR A 704 4.79 46.53 -66.14
CA TYR A 704 5.68 45.43 -66.52
C TYR A 704 5.43 44.26 -65.58
N SER A 705 5.25 43.05 -66.13
CA SER A 705 5.07 41.84 -65.32
C SER A 705 6.35 41.02 -65.33
N PHE A 706 6.89 40.73 -64.16
CA PHE A 706 8.05 39.87 -63.96
C PHE A 706 7.59 38.50 -63.49
N THR A 707 8.14 37.45 -64.10
CA THR A 707 7.91 36.07 -63.69
C THR A 707 9.17 35.52 -63.03
N GLY A 708 9.01 34.93 -61.85
CA GLY A 708 10.09 34.41 -61.03
C GLY A 708 10.07 32.88 -60.98
N GLU A 709 11.16 32.25 -61.42
CA GLU A 709 11.38 30.81 -61.25
C GLU A 709 11.70 30.50 -59.79
N LEU A 710 10.96 29.56 -59.19
CA LEU A 710 11.09 29.17 -57.80
C LEU A 710 12.16 28.09 -57.62
N ALA A 711 13.05 28.28 -56.65
CA ALA A 711 13.82 27.16 -56.12
C ALA A 711 12.86 26.20 -55.39
N LEU A 712 13.03 24.88 -55.56
CA LEU A 712 12.17 23.91 -54.88
C LEU A 712 12.67 23.66 -53.45
N PRO A 713 11.82 23.85 -52.43
CA PRO A 713 12.15 23.41 -51.08
C PRO A 713 12.43 21.91 -51.01
N LYS A 714 13.19 21.46 -50.01
CA LYS A 714 13.61 20.05 -49.89
C LYS A 714 12.39 19.12 -49.80
N GLY A 715 12.32 18.10 -50.66
CA GLY A 715 11.21 17.15 -50.69
C GLY A 715 9.91 17.70 -51.29
N ALA A 716 9.93 18.95 -51.80
CA ALA A 716 8.81 19.57 -52.50
C ALA A 716 8.98 19.47 -54.03
N THR A 717 7.85 19.42 -54.73
CA THR A 717 7.74 19.44 -56.17
C THR A 717 6.81 20.59 -56.59
N ASN A 718 6.95 21.09 -57.81
CA ASN A 718 6.05 22.13 -58.34
C ASN A 718 5.30 21.61 -59.58
N PRO A 719 4.42 20.61 -59.41
CA PRO A 719 3.72 20.00 -60.54
C PRO A 719 2.77 20.99 -61.25
N GLY A 720 2.31 22.01 -60.53
CA GLY A 720 1.46 23.08 -61.08
C GLY A 720 2.22 24.13 -61.91
N GLY A 721 3.55 24.08 -61.97
CA GLY A 721 4.35 25.07 -62.70
C GLY A 721 4.20 26.49 -62.16
N LEU A 722 3.88 26.63 -60.87
CA LEU A 722 3.62 27.91 -60.24
C LEU A 722 4.89 28.77 -60.22
N SER A 723 4.74 30.07 -60.46
CA SER A 723 5.84 31.03 -60.50
C SER A 723 5.50 32.22 -59.62
N ALA A 724 6.51 32.89 -59.07
CA ALA A 724 6.29 34.17 -58.40
C ALA A 724 5.98 35.24 -59.46
N ILE A 725 5.10 36.19 -59.12
CA ILE A 725 4.76 37.30 -60.02
C ILE A 725 5.08 38.61 -59.31
N ALA A 726 5.72 39.54 -60.03
CA ALA A 726 5.86 40.92 -59.59
C ALA A 726 5.40 41.86 -60.70
N VAL A 727 4.61 42.86 -60.35
CA VAL A 727 4.09 43.85 -61.30
C VAL A 727 4.68 45.22 -60.94
N VAL A 728 5.42 45.81 -61.86
CA VAL A 728 6.05 47.11 -61.70
C VAL A 728 5.37 48.12 -62.63
N ALA A 729 4.69 49.12 -62.06
CA ALA A 729 4.11 50.23 -62.79
C ALA A 729 5.11 51.40 -62.86
N VAL A 730 5.43 51.85 -64.07
CA VAL A 730 6.17 53.11 -64.30
C VAL A 730 5.14 54.24 -64.46
N GLU A 731 5.28 55.29 -63.67
CA GLU A 731 4.34 56.43 -63.66
C GLU A 731 4.40 57.29 -64.94
N GLU A 732 3.25 57.80 -65.39
CA GLU A 732 3.15 58.76 -66.50
C GLU A 732 3.81 60.11 -66.16
N THR A 733 4.30 60.84 -67.18
CA THR A 733 4.88 62.18 -66.99
C THR A 733 3.88 63.15 -66.32
N PRO A 734 4.31 64.04 -65.40
CA PRO A 734 3.40 64.67 -64.45
C PRO A 734 2.42 65.68 -65.09
N THR A 735 1.14 65.60 -64.71
CA THR A 735 0.17 66.69 -64.76
C THR A 735 0.62 67.87 -63.87
N ALA A 736 0.30 69.11 -64.27
CA ALA A 736 0.84 70.33 -63.67
C ALA A 736 0.68 70.39 -62.13
N PRO A 737 1.72 70.77 -61.36
CA PRO A 737 1.68 70.70 -59.89
C PRO A 737 0.81 71.80 -59.25
N LEU A 738 0.21 71.50 -58.09
CA LEU A 738 -0.59 72.45 -57.30
C LEU A 738 0.30 73.26 -56.35
N PRO A 739 0.31 74.61 -56.42
CA PRO A 739 1.12 75.42 -55.52
C PRO A 739 0.56 75.51 -54.09
N ILE A 740 1.45 75.55 -53.10
CA ILE A 740 1.15 75.87 -51.69
C ILE A 740 0.87 77.37 -51.59
N VAL A 741 -0.25 77.75 -50.98
CA VAL A 741 -0.65 79.16 -50.78
C VAL A 741 -0.56 79.62 -49.33
N ARG A 742 -0.53 78.69 -48.36
CA ARG A 742 -0.43 79.02 -46.93
C ARG A 742 0.17 77.86 -46.12
N VAL A 743 1.00 78.18 -45.13
CA VAL A 743 1.52 77.24 -44.13
C VAL A 743 0.81 77.48 -42.80
N ALA A 744 0.38 76.43 -42.10
CA ALA A 744 -0.24 76.56 -40.78
C ALA A 744 0.77 77.04 -39.72
N SER A 745 0.30 77.77 -38.71
CA SER A 745 1.13 78.27 -37.61
C SER A 745 1.61 77.13 -36.71
N VAL A 746 2.89 77.12 -36.36
CA VAL A 746 3.46 76.19 -35.37
C VAL A 746 3.38 76.82 -33.97
N PRO A 747 2.86 76.10 -32.94
CA PRO A 747 2.81 76.60 -31.58
C PRO A 747 4.20 76.91 -31.01
N ALA A 748 4.28 77.91 -30.12
CA ALA A 748 5.51 78.23 -29.40
C ALA A 748 5.85 77.15 -28.36
N VAL A 749 7.14 76.87 -28.18
CA VAL A 749 7.68 75.84 -27.29
C VAL A 749 8.56 76.49 -26.22
N MET A 750 8.43 76.08 -24.96
CA MET A 750 9.31 76.51 -23.87
C MET A 750 10.16 75.32 -23.42
N VAL A 751 11.48 75.51 -23.29
CA VAL A 751 12.42 74.45 -22.91
C VAL A 751 13.35 74.90 -21.77
N PRO A 752 13.73 73.99 -20.84
CA PRO A 752 14.64 74.31 -19.76
C PRO A 752 16.04 74.74 -20.25
N PHE A 753 16.73 75.54 -19.44
CA PHE A 753 18.15 75.86 -19.68
C PHE A 753 19.01 74.59 -19.75
N GLY A 754 19.88 74.52 -20.74
CA GLY A 754 20.74 73.38 -21.06
C GLY A 754 20.14 72.37 -22.04
N THR A 755 18.89 72.58 -22.52
CA THR A 755 18.27 71.66 -23.47
C THR A 755 19.07 71.62 -24.79
N PRO A 756 19.61 70.46 -25.21
CA PRO A 756 20.31 70.36 -26.49
C PRO A 756 19.31 70.45 -27.66
N LEU A 757 19.74 70.98 -28.81
CA LEU A 757 18.87 71.19 -29.99
C LEU A 757 18.11 69.91 -30.41
N SER A 758 18.74 68.74 -30.31
CA SER A 758 18.13 67.44 -30.61
C SER A 758 16.90 67.11 -29.76
N ASN A 759 16.78 67.74 -28.59
CA ASN A 759 15.70 67.48 -27.63
C ASN A 759 14.62 68.58 -27.66
N VAL A 760 14.77 69.58 -28.54
CA VAL A 760 13.74 70.59 -28.77
C VAL A 760 12.64 69.95 -29.62
N PRO A 761 11.38 69.88 -29.16
CA PRO A 761 10.29 69.15 -29.83
C PRO A 761 9.72 69.92 -31.02
N LEU A 762 10.51 70.13 -32.06
CA LEU A 762 10.06 70.73 -33.32
C LEU A 762 9.33 69.69 -34.18
N PRO A 763 8.15 70.02 -34.76
CA PRO A 763 7.40 69.06 -35.56
C PRO A 763 8.10 68.79 -36.90
N SER A 764 8.15 67.52 -37.33
CA SER A 764 8.77 67.11 -38.59
C SER A 764 7.91 67.38 -39.84
N ALA A 765 6.66 67.80 -39.66
CA ALA A 765 5.73 68.16 -40.71
C ALA A 765 4.74 69.23 -40.25
N VAL A 766 4.17 69.98 -41.21
CA VAL A 766 3.13 70.98 -40.98
C VAL A 766 2.04 70.86 -42.03
N ASN A 767 0.81 71.18 -41.66
CA ASN A 767 -0.28 71.26 -42.62
C ASN A 767 -0.12 72.52 -43.48
N VAL A 768 -0.19 72.33 -44.80
CA VAL A 768 -0.19 73.39 -45.79
C VAL A 768 -1.53 73.41 -46.53
N VAL A 769 -1.95 74.59 -46.97
CA VAL A 769 -3.15 74.78 -47.79
C VAL A 769 -2.70 74.96 -49.24
N LEU A 770 -3.30 74.18 -50.14
CA LEU A 770 -3.02 74.17 -51.57
C LEU A 770 -3.94 75.15 -52.32
N SER A 771 -3.55 75.53 -53.52
CA SER A 771 -4.29 76.48 -54.37
C SER A 771 -5.72 76.06 -54.73
N ASP A 772 -6.06 74.77 -54.62
CA ASP A 772 -7.42 74.25 -54.81
C ASP A 772 -8.27 74.29 -53.52
N GLY A 773 -7.72 74.79 -52.41
CA GLY A 773 -8.36 74.90 -51.11
C GLY A 773 -8.23 73.66 -50.22
N SER A 774 -7.64 72.58 -50.72
CA SER A 774 -7.37 71.39 -49.92
C SER A 774 -6.17 71.59 -48.98
N SER A 775 -6.07 70.76 -47.93
CA SER A 775 -4.92 70.76 -47.02
C SER A 775 -4.13 69.46 -47.13
N ALA A 776 -2.82 69.57 -47.19
CA ALA A 776 -1.90 68.44 -47.24
C ALA A 776 -0.81 68.60 -46.16
N GLY A 777 -0.30 67.49 -45.62
CA GLY A 777 0.87 67.52 -44.74
C GLY A 777 2.14 67.67 -45.58
N ALA A 778 2.98 68.65 -45.27
CA ALA A 778 4.27 68.85 -45.91
C ALA A 778 5.41 68.68 -44.90
N GLY A 779 6.49 68.02 -45.33
CA GLY A 779 7.67 67.80 -44.48
C GLY A 779 8.39 69.11 -44.17
N LEU A 780 8.97 69.20 -42.98
CA LEU A 780 9.76 70.35 -42.53
C LEU A 780 11.21 69.96 -42.27
N THR A 781 12.11 70.83 -42.68
CA THR A 781 13.51 70.80 -42.25
C THR A 781 13.82 72.13 -41.60
N TRP A 782 14.08 72.10 -40.30
CA TRP A 782 14.37 73.29 -39.50
C TRP A 782 15.82 73.71 -39.66
N ASP A 783 16.07 75.01 -39.63
CA ASP A 783 17.40 75.57 -39.43
C ASP A 783 17.87 75.37 -37.98
N ASP A 784 19.06 75.88 -37.66
CA ASP A 784 19.61 75.83 -36.30
C ASP A 784 19.02 76.92 -35.38
N GLY A 785 17.96 77.63 -35.80
CA GLY A 785 17.38 78.77 -35.09
C GLY A 785 18.16 80.08 -35.28
N VAL A 786 17.46 81.20 -35.10
CA VAL A 786 18.04 82.56 -35.15
C VAL A 786 17.69 83.33 -33.86
N PRO A 787 18.69 83.82 -33.10
CA PRO A 787 20.13 83.51 -33.21
C PRO A 787 20.38 81.99 -33.12
N SER A 788 21.56 81.48 -33.53
CA SER A 788 21.84 80.04 -33.50
C SER A 788 21.52 79.47 -32.13
N TYR A 789 20.69 78.43 -32.10
CA TYR A 789 20.14 77.88 -30.88
C TYR A 789 21.25 77.40 -29.97
N ASN A 790 21.27 77.97 -28.77
CA ASN A 790 22.15 77.54 -27.71
C ASN A 790 21.29 77.32 -26.47
N GLY A 791 21.03 76.06 -26.16
CA GLY A 791 20.30 75.68 -24.95
C GLY A 791 20.92 76.22 -23.67
N ASN A 792 22.21 76.58 -23.67
CA ASN A 792 22.90 77.18 -22.53
C ASN A 792 22.88 78.72 -22.53
N VAL A 793 22.05 79.35 -23.35
CA VAL A 793 21.83 80.79 -23.34
C VAL A 793 20.33 81.02 -23.26
N ALA A 794 19.88 81.64 -22.18
CA ALA A 794 18.48 81.98 -21.99
C ALA A 794 18.04 82.99 -23.05
N GLY A 795 16.84 82.81 -23.60
CA GLY A 795 16.33 83.69 -24.64
C GLY A 795 15.33 83.03 -25.59
N VAL A 796 14.85 83.83 -26.55
CA VAL A 796 13.90 83.39 -27.56
C VAL A 796 14.64 83.12 -28.86
N TYR A 797 14.44 81.92 -29.39
CA TYR A 797 15.04 81.41 -30.62
C TYR A 797 13.94 81.18 -31.64
N THR A 798 14.09 81.75 -32.83
CA THR A 798 13.11 81.56 -33.91
C THR A 798 13.68 80.59 -34.92
N PHE A 799 13.02 79.44 -35.08
CA PHE A 799 13.36 78.42 -36.05
C PHE A 799 12.58 78.65 -37.34
N THR A 800 13.27 78.57 -38.47
CA THR A 800 12.66 78.64 -39.80
C THR A 800 12.71 77.27 -40.45
N GLY A 801 11.54 76.69 -40.69
CA GLY A 801 11.35 75.39 -41.29
C GLY A 801 11.17 75.52 -42.80
N THR A 802 12.11 74.98 -43.56
CA THR A 802 11.95 74.84 -45.01
C THR A 802 10.90 73.77 -45.28
N VAL A 803 9.80 74.16 -45.94
CA VAL A 803 8.74 73.24 -46.34
C VAL A 803 9.19 72.49 -47.58
N THR A 804 9.44 71.19 -47.44
CA THR A 804 9.85 70.32 -48.55
C THR A 804 8.59 69.83 -49.27
N PRO A 805 8.35 70.23 -50.53
CA PRO A 805 7.14 69.86 -51.25
C PRO A 805 7.11 68.36 -51.57
N LEU A 806 5.93 67.76 -51.49
CA LEU A 806 5.69 66.39 -51.95
C LEU A 806 5.49 66.35 -53.47
N ALA A 807 5.70 65.20 -54.11
CA ALA A 807 5.50 65.03 -55.55
C ALA A 807 4.08 65.48 -55.97
N GLY A 808 4.01 66.39 -56.95
CA GLY A 808 2.74 66.99 -57.43
C GLY A 808 2.32 68.29 -56.72
N ILE A 809 3.06 68.75 -55.70
CA ILE A 809 2.84 70.02 -55.00
C ILE A 809 4.08 70.91 -55.18
N LEU A 810 3.90 72.18 -55.52
CA LEU A 810 4.99 73.16 -55.61
C LEU A 810 4.94 74.14 -54.43
N ASN A 811 6.10 74.59 -53.95
CA ASN A 811 6.20 75.75 -53.05
C ASN A 811 6.86 76.91 -53.80
N PRO A 812 6.20 77.48 -54.82
CA PRO A 812 6.84 78.45 -55.73
C PRO A 812 7.24 79.74 -55.01
N ASP A 813 6.53 80.10 -53.95
CA ASP A 813 6.74 81.32 -53.18
C ASP A 813 7.73 81.13 -52.01
N GLY A 814 8.32 79.93 -51.87
CA GLY A 814 9.31 79.64 -50.84
C GLY A 814 8.76 79.77 -49.41
N LEU A 815 7.48 79.45 -49.21
CA LEU A 815 6.83 79.57 -47.91
C LEU A 815 7.49 78.65 -46.88
N THR A 816 7.82 79.20 -45.71
CA THR A 816 8.45 78.50 -44.60
C THR A 816 7.50 78.39 -43.41
N ALA A 817 7.69 77.39 -42.56
CA ALA A 817 7.09 77.38 -41.23
C ALA A 817 8.00 78.17 -40.27
N THR A 818 7.40 78.77 -39.25
CA THR A 818 8.16 79.42 -38.18
C THR A 818 7.75 78.83 -36.85
N ALA A 819 8.72 78.37 -36.06
CA ALA A 819 8.53 77.90 -34.69
C ALA A 819 9.33 78.79 -33.74
N VAL A 820 8.74 79.14 -32.61
CA VAL A 820 9.40 79.97 -31.58
C VAL A 820 9.71 79.08 -30.39
N VAL A 821 10.97 79.03 -29.99
CA VAL A 821 11.46 78.25 -28.85
C VAL A 821 12.06 79.20 -27.82
N SER A 822 11.53 79.21 -26.61
CA SER A 822 12.07 80.00 -25.50
C SER A 822 12.87 79.11 -24.57
N VAL A 823 14.15 79.42 -24.35
CA VAL A 823 15.00 78.77 -23.36
C VAL A 823 14.90 79.54 -22.05
N GLU A 824 14.61 78.82 -20.97
CA GLU A 824 14.54 79.37 -19.60
C GLU A 824 15.90 79.89 -19.10
N GLU A 825 15.91 80.67 -18.02
CA GLU A 825 17.15 81.17 -17.41
C GLU A 825 17.98 80.07 -16.74
N ALA A 826 19.31 80.25 -16.71
CA ALA A 826 20.21 79.29 -16.07
C ALA A 826 19.87 79.12 -14.58
N PRO A 827 19.78 77.88 -14.06
CA PRO A 827 19.61 77.67 -12.64
C PRO A 827 20.85 78.20 -11.90
N VAL A 828 20.64 79.19 -11.03
CA VAL A 828 21.71 79.82 -10.24
C VAL A 828 22.26 78.79 -9.25
N ALA A 829 23.50 78.34 -9.46
CA ALA A 829 24.12 77.28 -8.67
C ALA A 829 24.87 77.87 -7.47
N LEU A 830 24.83 77.19 -6.32
CA LEU A 830 25.63 77.55 -5.16
C LEU A 830 27.10 77.11 -5.41
N VAL A 831 28.06 78.03 -5.31
CA VAL A 831 29.47 77.78 -5.69
C VAL A 831 30.48 78.00 -4.56
N GLY A 832 30.12 78.65 -3.46
CA GLY A 832 31.02 78.84 -2.31
C GLY A 832 30.30 79.11 -1.01
N LEU A 833 30.94 78.76 0.12
CA LEU A 833 30.46 79.06 1.47
C LEU A 833 31.55 79.77 2.27
N GLU A 834 31.35 81.03 2.58
CA GLU A 834 32.30 81.86 3.34
C GLU A 834 31.81 82.07 4.77
N VAL A 835 32.70 81.87 5.75
CA VAL A 835 32.47 82.13 7.17
C VAL A 835 33.24 83.40 7.57
N ASP A 836 32.73 84.14 8.55
CA ASP A 836 33.32 85.38 9.04
C ASP A 836 34.73 85.21 9.62
N GLU A 837 34.96 84.14 10.38
CA GLU A 837 36.26 83.77 10.91
C GLU A 837 36.49 82.26 10.81
N THR A 838 37.69 81.82 10.44
CA THR A 838 38.04 80.40 10.35
C THR A 838 38.52 79.81 11.68
N SER A 839 38.72 80.64 12.72
CA SER A 839 38.99 80.17 14.09
C SER A 839 38.88 81.27 15.15
N TYR A 840 38.39 80.96 16.36
CA TYR A 840 38.35 81.90 17.50
C TYR A 840 38.36 81.20 18.88
N LEU A 841 38.60 81.98 19.94
CA LEU A 841 38.74 81.51 21.34
C LEU A 841 37.51 81.88 22.18
N LEU A 842 37.00 80.97 23.00
CA LEU A 842 35.86 81.18 23.89
C LEU A 842 36.16 80.78 25.34
N SER A 843 35.55 81.44 26.31
CA SER A 843 35.53 80.94 27.68
C SER A 843 34.26 80.13 27.93
N VAL A 844 34.31 79.12 28.81
CA VAL A 844 33.14 78.29 29.16
C VAL A 844 32.00 79.18 29.66
N GLY A 845 30.85 79.09 28.99
CA GLY A 845 29.65 79.86 29.23
C GLY A 845 29.41 81.02 28.24
N THR A 846 30.44 81.49 27.53
CA THR A 846 30.36 82.61 26.56
C THR A 846 30.10 82.14 25.14
N SER A 847 29.54 83.02 24.31
CA SER A 847 29.16 82.72 22.92
C SER A 847 29.74 83.69 21.90
N HIS A 848 29.95 83.22 20.68
CA HIS A 848 30.32 83.98 19.49
C HIS A 848 29.27 83.75 18.39
N ALA A 849 28.86 84.80 17.67
CA ALA A 849 27.82 84.69 16.63
C ALA A 849 28.47 84.60 15.24
N THR A 850 28.56 83.39 14.69
CA THR A 850 29.21 83.10 13.41
C THR A 850 28.30 83.52 12.25
N ARG A 851 28.79 84.36 11.35
CA ARG A 851 28.07 84.74 10.12
C ARG A 851 28.55 83.96 8.91
N VAL A 852 27.59 83.50 8.11
CA VAL A 852 27.86 82.65 6.95
C VAL A 852 27.19 83.21 5.72
N LYS A 853 27.97 83.33 4.64
CA LYS A 853 27.49 83.81 3.34
C LYS A 853 27.70 82.77 2.26
N ALA A 854 26.59 82.44 1.59
CA ALA A 854 26.54 81.60 0.41
C ALA A 854 26.86 82.44 -0.83
N SER A 855 27.86 82.03 -1.60
CA SER A 855 28.22 82.61 -2.89
C SER A 855 27.63 81.77 -4.01
N TYR A 856 26.88 82.41 -4.90
CA TYR A 856 26.25 81.76 -6.05
C TYR A 856 27.00 82.05 -7.35
N SER A 857 26.80 81.21 -8.36
CA SER A 857 27.52 81.22 -9.64
C SER A 857 27.32 82.51 -10.43
N ASP A 858 26.29 83.28 -10.11
CA ASP A 858 25.99 84.59 -10.71
C ASP A 858 26.61 85.77 -9.95
N GLY A 859 27.44 85.49 -8.94
CA GLY A 859 28.17 86.48 -8.14
C GLY A 859 27.38 87.02 -6.93
N ARG A 860 26.11 86.63 -6.73
CA ARG A 860 25.37 87.02 -5.53
C ARG A 860 25.96 86.36 -4.29
N ARG A 861 26.06 87.13 -3.20
CA ARG A 861 26.44 86.64 -1.87
C ARG A 861 25.28 86.86 -0.91
N ILE A 862 24.64 85.77 -0.50
CA ILE A 862 23.44 85.80 0.35
C ILE A 862 23.85 85.39 1.77
N ASP A 863 23.43 86.15 2.77
CA ASP A 863 23.57 85.75 4.16
C ASP A 863 22.64 84.57 4.42
N VAL A 864 23.23 83.45 4.80
CA VAL A 864 22.53 82.20 5.04
C VAL A 864 22.69 81.76 6.49
N THR A 865 23.10 82.67 7.38
CA THR A 865 23.41 82.35 8.77
C THR A 865 22.29 81.61 9.50
N ASP A 866 21.04 81.98 9.28
CA ASP A 866 19.90 81.36 9.97
C ASP A 866 19.35 80.12 9.27
N VAL A 867 19.88 79.79 8.08
CA VAL A 867 19.42 78.66 7.25
C VAL A 867 20.55 77.69 6.88
N ALA A 868 21.78 78.00 7.26
CA ALA A 868 22.93 77.12 7.18
C ALA A 868 22.90 76.14 8.36
N THR A 869 23.32 74.91 8.10
CA THR A 869 23.41 73.89 9.15
C THR A 869 24.78 73.99 9.79
N TYR A 870 24.81 74.19 11.10
CA TYR A 870 26.04 74.22 11.88
C TYR A 870 26.14 72.93 12.68
N ALA A 871 27.33 72.36 12.72
CA ALA A 871 27.64 71.19 13.50
C ALA A 871 28.99 71.38 14.17
N THR A 872 29.10 70.98 15.41
CA THR A 872 30.36 70.98 16.17
C THR A 872 30.94 69.58 16.18
N SER A 873 32.25 69.45 15.97
CA SER A 873 32.96 68.16 16.08
C SER A 873 33.05 67.68 17.54
N ASN A 874 32.84 68.58 18.50
CA ASN A 874 32.78 68.22 19.92
C ASN A 874 31.80 69.15 20.67
N ALA A 875 30.53 68.74 20.69
CA ALA A 875 29.44 69.48 21.35
C ALA A 875 29.63 69.62 22.87
N SER A 876 30.41 68.73 23.49
CA SER A 876 30.77 68.85 24.90
C SER A 876 31.71 70.02 25.16
N VAL A 877 32.52 70.42 24.18
CA VAL A 877 33.50 71.53 24.28
C VAL A 877 32.90 72.85 23.78
N ALA A 878 32.31 72.88 22.58
CA ALA A 878 31.63 74.06 22.02
C ALA A 878 30.34 73.62 21.32
N GLU A 879 29.21 74.18 21.72
CA GLU A 879 27.91 73.97 21.06
C GLU A 879 27.67 75.08 20.04
N VAL A 880 26.92 74.79 18.97
CA VAL A 880 26.48 75.79 18.00
C VAL A 880 24.97 75.69 17.81
N GLY A 881 24.26 76.82 17.90
CA GLY A 881 22.83 76.91 17.66
C GLY A 881 22.49 77.03 16.16
N GLU A 882 21.22 76.81 15.81
CA GLU A 882 20.72 76.86 14.42
C GLU A 882 20.92 78.23 13.74
N ASN A 883 21.13 79.29 14.51
CA ASN A 883 21.44 80.65 14.03
C ASN A 883 22.96 80.95 13.97
N GLY A 884 23.81 79.92 14.02
CA GLY A 884 25.27 80.07 13.94
C GLY A 884 25.95 80.59 15.21
N VAL A 885 25.22 80.74 16.32
CA VAL A 885 25.80 81.19 17.60
C VAL A 885 26.50 80.03 18.31
N VAL A 886 27.81 80.11 18.45
CA VAL A 886 28.69 79.11 19.04
C VAL A 886 28.98 79.45 20.49
N ARG A 887 28.59 78.58 21.43
CA ARG A 887 28.79 78.72 22.88
C ARG A 887 29.82 77.72 23.39
N GLY A 888 30.85 78.21 24.08
CA GLY A 888 31.82 77.35 24.75
C GLY A 888 31.19 76.66 25.97
N LYS A 889 31.23 75.33 26.05
CA LYS A 889 30.61 74.51 27.12
C LYS A 889 31.61 73.92 28.11
N SER A 890 32.76 73.45 27.66
CA SER A 890 33.81 72.92 28.55
C SER A 890 35.20 73.15 27.98
N GLN A 891 36.23 73.08 28.81
CA GLN A 891 37.60 73.33 28.36
C GLN A 891 38.06 72.28 27.34
N GLY A 892 38.51 72.72 26.16
CA GLY A 892 38.99 71.86 25.08
C GLY A 892 38.95 72.56 23.73
N LYS A 893 39.29 71.83 22.66
CA LYS A 893 39.15 72.31 21.27
C LYS A 893 38.02 71.57 20.57
N ALA A 894 37.26 72.29 19.76
CA ALA A 894 36.23 71.78 18.87
C ALA A 894 36.36 72.48 17.51
N SER A 895 35.73 71.93 16.48
CA SER A 895 35.60 72.58 15.18
C SER A 895 34.13 72.70 14.82
N ILE A 896 33.71 73.88 14.37
CA ILE A 896 32.35 74.15 13.90
C ILE A 896 32.36 74.02 12.39
N SER A 897 31.78 72.94 11.92
CA SER A 897 31.44 72.74 10.53
C SER A 897 30.16 73.50 10.20
N VAL A 898 30.20 74.29 9.15
CA VAL A 898 29.05 74.97 8.57
C VAL A 898 28.78 74.37 7.20
N GLU A 899 27.55 73.97 6.95
CA GLU A 899 27.11 73.39 5.68
C GLU A 899 25.86 74.09 5.16
N TYR A 900 25.86 74.45 3.87
CA TYR A 900 24.70 75.01 3.20
C TYR A 900 24.75 74.62 1.72
N GLY A 901 23.63 74.10 1.20
CA GLY A 901 23.49 73.66 -0.19
C GLY A 901 24.57 72.69 -0.69
N GLY A 902 25.07 71.81 0.18
CA GLY A 902 26.08 70.79 -0.12
C GLY A 902 27.54 71.26 -0.10
N LEU A 903 27.81 72.53 0.24
CA LEU A 903 29.16 73.05 0.46
C LEU A 903 29.44 73.18 1.96
N ARG A 904 30.67 72.87 2.37
CA ARG A 904 31.09 72.81 3.78
C ARG A 904 32.33 73.65 4.06
N SER A 905 32.29 74.42 5.15
CA SER A 905 33.41 75.20 5.70
C SER A 905 33.61 74.86 7.17
N GLU A 906 34.84 74.90 7.66
CA GLU A 906 35.15 74.47 9.03
C GLU A 906 35.91 75.55 9.81
N ILE A 907 35.46 75.81 11.03
CA ILE A 907 35.96 76.86 11.94
C ILE A 907 36.56 76.20 13.17
N GLN A 908 37.77 76.54 13.58
CA GLN A 908 38.39 75.97 14.78
C GLN A 908 38.08 76.79 16.03
N VAL A 909 37.55 76.17 17.08
CA VAL A 909 37.12 76.83 18.32
C VAL A 909 37.85 76.23 19.51
N ASP A 910 38.53 77.07 20.29
CA ASP A 910 39.25 76.65 21.50
C ASP A 910 38.57 77.28 22.73
N VAL A 911 38.09 76.43 23.64
CA VAL A 911 37.27 76.80 24.79
C VAL A 911 38.04 76.57 26.09
N TYR A 912 38.00 77.51 27.03
CA TYR A 912 38.70 77.40 28.32
C TYR A 912 37.80 77.74 29.52
N GLN A 913 37.92 77.03 30.66
CA GLN A 913 36.98 77.14 31.79
C GLN A 913 37.49 78.05 32.93
N PRO A 914 36.75 79.11 33.31
CA PRO A 914 36.95 79.83 34.56
C PRO A 914 36.17 79.16 35.72
N SER A 915 36.70 79.20 36.94
CA SER A 915 36.25 78.40 38.09
C SER A 915 34.90 78.82 38.73
N VAL A 916 34.11 77.79 39.11
CA VAL A 916 33.12 77.67 40.23
C VAL A 916 31.60 77.62 39.91
N ALA A 917 30.97 76.56 40.48
CA ALA A 917 29.58 76.33 40.93
C ALA A 917 28.45 75.92 39.95
N GLY A 918 27.88 74.73 40.21
CA GLY A 918 26.43 74.56 40.42
C GLY A 918 25.59 73.86 39.34
N HIS A 919 25.24 72.59 39.62
CA HIS A 919 23.99 71.83 39.32
C HIS A 919 23.40 71.63 37.90
N ASP A 920 23.29 70.33 37.58
CA ASP A 920 22.16 69.53 37.05
C ASP A 920 21.68 69.56 35.57
N GLU A 921 21.73 68.34 34.99
CA GLU A 921 20.90 67.65 33.96
C GLU A 921 20.69 68.27 32.55
N GLU A 922 21.18 67.59 31.47
CA GLU A 922 20.41 66.71 30.55
C GLU A 922 21.19 66.34 29.25
N GLU A 923 21.02 65.08 28.81
CA GLU A 923 21.57 64.40 27.62
C GLU A 923 20.83 64.75 26.30
N PRO A 924 21.39 64.47 25.10
CA PRO A 924 21.04 65.09 23.82
C PRO A 924 20.00 64.33 22.96
N ALA A 925 19.36 65.08 22.06
CA ALA A 925 18.22 64.68 21.22
C ALA A 925 18.57 63.90 19.92
N VAL A 926 17.59 63.09 19.53
CA VAL A 926 17.49 62.09 18.45
C VAL A 926 17.02 62.74 17.12
N VAL A 927 17.49 62.21 15.98
CA VAL A 927 17.03 62.51 14.60
C VAL A 927 15.49 62.44 14.52
N PRO A 928 14.78 63.38 13.87
CA PRO A 928 13.33 63.48 13.99
C PRO A 928 12.64 62.28 13.33
N THR A 929 12.11 61.37 14.16
CA THR A 929 11.03 60.47 13.78
C THR A 929 9.82 61.34 13.44
N VAL A 930 9.34 61.33 12.20
CA VAL A 930 7.93 61.69 11.94
C VAL A 930 7.10 60.65 12.70
N PRO A 931 6.38 61.01 13.77
CA PRO A 931 5.64 60.04 14.56
C PRO A 931 4.65 59.31 13.63
N GLY A 932 4.73 57.99 13.56
CA GLY A 932 3.83 57.19 12.74
C GLY A 932 4.32 56.78 11.35
N LYS A 933 5.50 57.19 10.85
CA LYS A 933 6.00 56.72 9.51
C LYS A 933 7.41 56.15 9.55
N SER A 934 7.64 55.02 8.89
CA SER A 934 8.95 54.39 8.65
C SER A 934 9.13 54.19 7.14
N SER A 935 10.22 54.69 6.56
CA SER A 935 10.53 54.50 5.13
C SER A 935 11.89 53.84 4.97
N THR A 936 11.97 52.80 4.14
CA THR A 936 13.20 52.04 3.90
C THR A 936 13.44 51.89 2.40
N ALA A 937 14.67 52.17 1.96
CA ALA A 937 15.09 51.90 0.58
C ALA A 937 15.39 50.41 0.40
N CYS A 938 14.75 49.78 -0.57
CA CYS A 938 14.84 48.37 -0.88
C CYS A 938 15.41 48.17 -2.28
N SER A 939 16.37 47.27 -2.42
CA SER A 939 16.95 46.94 -3.73
C SER A 939 16.11 45.88 -4.46
N ARG A 940 16.37 45.70 -5.76
CA ARG A 940 15.77 44.62 -6.58
C ARG A 940 15.88 43.19 -6.00
N VAL A 941 16.84 42.94 -5.09
CA VAL A 941 17.11 41.61 -4.49
C VAL A 941 16.17 41.32 -3.30
N GLY A 942 15.25 42.23 -3.00
CA GLY A 942 14.36 42.12 -1.84
C GLY A 942 14.92 42.82 -0.60
N CYS A 943 14.09 42.94 0.42
CA CYS A 943 14.43 43.61 1.68
C CYS A 943 13.48 43.19 2.81
N THR A 944 13.91 43.44 4.05
CA THR A 944 13.04 43.37 5.22
C THR A 944 12.84 44.78 5.76
N VAL A 945 11.59 45.19 5.91
CA VAL A 945 11.20 46.52 6.41
C VAL A 945 10.43 46.36 7.70
N THR A 946 10.77 47.15 8.71
CA THR A 946 10.14 47.08 10.03
C THR A 946 9.57 48.42 10.46
N PHE A 947 8.47 48.37 11.20
CA PHE A 947 7.92 49.48 11.95
C PHE A 947 7.90 49.09 13.43
N GLY A 948 8.96 49.48 14.16
CA GLY A 948 9.17 49.06 15.54
C GLY A 948 9.15 47.54 15.70
N LYS A 949 8.41 47.05 16.71
CA LYS A 949 8.09 45.62 16.89
C LYS A 949 6.69 45.25 16.36
N GLU A 950 5.97 46.21 15.79
CA GLU A 950 4.55 46.08 15.46
C GLU A 950 4.32 45.48 14.07
N VAL A 951 5.14 45.84 13.07
CA VAL A 951 5.03 45.31 11.71
C VAL A 951 6.40 44.94 11.16
N THR A 952 6.50 43.78 10.53
CA THR A 952 7.64 43.36 9.71
C THR A 952 7.15 42.89 8.35
N ILE A 953 7.74 43.43 7.28
CA ILE A 953 7.47 43.09 5.89
C ILE A 953 8.71 42.43 5.33
N VAL A 954 8.58 41.23 4.77
CA VAL A 954 9.67 40.54 4.08
C VAL A 954 9.32 40.46 2.60
N ILE A 955 10.04 41.23 1.79
CA ILE A 955 9.88 41.29 0.34
C ILE A 955 11.00 40.45 -0.27
N PRO A 956 10.68 39.31 -0.91
CA PRO A 956 11.71 38.43 -1.48
C PRO A 956 12.38 39.04 -2.71
N ARG A 957 11.63 39.80 -3.53
CA ARG A 957 12.14 40.40 -4.77
C ARG A 957 11.29 41.57 -5.24
N LEU A 958 11.92 42.53 -5.92
CA LEU A 958 11.27 43.69 -6.56
C LEU A 958 11.68 43.81 -8.03
N GLN A 959 10.88 44.49 -8.85
CA GLN A 959 11.19 44.76 -10.26
C GLN A 959 12.39 45.71 -10.45
N GLY A 960 12.77 46.45 -9.41
CA GLY A 960 13.80 47.49 -9.37
C GLY A 960 13.96 48.02 -7.94
N ASP A 961 14.87 48.98 -7.74
CA ASP A 961 15.06 49.61 -6.43
C ASP A 961 13.85 50.50 -6.09
N ALA A 962 13.26 50.33 -4.91
CA ALA A 962 12.05 51.02 -4.50
C ALA A 962 12.12 51.45 -3.03
N ILE A 963 11.37 52.48 -2.68
CA ILE A 963 11.12 52.86 -1.28
C ILE A 963 9.83 52.17 -0.83
N VAL A 964 9.91 51.48 0.30
CA VAL A 964 8.78 50.90 1.00
C VAL A 964 8.52 51.73 2.24
N THR A 965 7.28 52.21 2.38
CA THR A 965 6.86 53.03 3.51
C THR A 965 5.79 52.28 4.31
N ILE A 966 5.95 52.27 5.64
CA ILE A 966 4.96 51.81 6.60
C ILE A 966 4.49 53.05 7.37
N GLU A 967 3.21 53.36 7.28
CA GLU A 967 2.57 54.47 7.98
C GLU A 967 1.50 53.95 8.94
N LYS A 968 1.62 54.24 10.24
CA LYS A 968 0.60 53.97 11.25
C LYS A 968 -0.47 55.06 11.20
N ILE A 969 -1.72 54.65 11.04
CA ILE A 969 -2.88 55.52 10.86
C ILE A 969 -3.86 55.33 12.01
N GLU A 970 -4.47 56.41 12.46
CA GLU A 970 -5.61 56.37 13.37
C GLU A 970 -6.92 56.23 12.58
N LEU A 971 -7.72 55.23 12.92
CA LEU A 971 -9.04 55.07 12.32
C LEU A 971 -10.03 56.10 12.88
N PRO A 972 -10.88 56.71 12.04
CA PRO A 972 -11.98 57.55 12.50
C PRO A 972 -12.93 56.77 13.44
N PRO A 973 -13.53 57.40 14.46
CA PRO A 973 -14.50 56.74 15.34
C PRO A 973 -15.64 56.09 14.54
N GLY A 974 -15.91 54.80 14.79
CA GLY A 974 -16.94 54.02 14.09
C GLY A 974 -16.48 53.31 12.80
N SER A 975 -15.20 53.39 12.44
CA SER A 975 -14.63 52.72 11.25
C SER A 975 -14.31 51.23 11.46
N VAL A 976 -14.52 50.72 12.68
CA VAL A 976 -14.40 49.28 12.98
C VAL A 976 -15.79 48.65 12.86
N PRO A 977 -15.99 47.70 11.93
CA PRO A 977 -17.27 47.01 11.75
C PRO A 977 -17.79 46.31 13.02
N ALA A 978 -19.10 46.25 13.18
CA ALA A 978 -19.73 45.57 14.31
C ALA A 978 -19.34 44.08 14.34
N GLY A 979 -18.83 43.61 15.48
CA GLY A 979 -18.37 42.23 15.66
C GLY A 979 -16.86 42.03 15.52
N LEU A 980 -16.11 43.07 15.12
CA LEU A 980 -14.65 43.10 15.12
C LEU A 980 -14.13 43.92 16.29
N GLN A 981 -13.06 43.45 16.93
CA GLN A 981 -12.31 44.23 17.93
C GLN A 981 -10.94 44.56 17.36
N LEU A 982 -10.58 45.85 17.25
CA LEU A 982 -9.23 46.21 16.81
C LEU A 982 -8.19 45.71 17.83
N ALA A 983 -7.24 44.89 17.38
CA ALA A 983 -6.22 44.24 18.21
C ALA A 983 -4.78 44.66 17.86
N SER A 984 -4.58 45.46 16.81
CA SER A 984 -3.30 46.11 16.49
C SER A 984 -3.50 47.58 16.10
N GLY A 985 -2.40 48.32 15.87
CA GLY A 985 -2.47 49.53 15.07
C GLY A 985 -2.93 49.26 13.64
N VAL A 986 -3.45 50.29 12.96
CA VAL A 986 -3.73 50.24 11.52
C VAL A 986 -2.54 50.80 10.76
N PHE A 987 -2.10 50.11 9.73
CA PHE A 987 -0.91 50.48 8.97
C PHE A 987 -1.20 50.56 7.48
N GLU A 988 -0.94 51.70 6.86
CA GLU A 988 -0.87 51.85 5.41
C GLU A 988 0.53 51.48 4.92
N LEU A 989 0.56 50.51 4.01
CA LEU A 989 1.78 50.08 3.34
C LEU A 989 1.82 50.73 1.96
N LEU A 990 2.95 51.33 1.59
CA LEU A 990 3.13 52.01 0.32
C LEU A 990 4.39 51.49 -0.38
N LEU A 991 4.29 51.32 -1.69
CA LEU A 991 5.41 51.01 -2.58
C LEU A 991 5.59 52.15 -3.59
N SER A 992 6.81 52.36 -4.08
CA SER A 992 7.08 53.35 -5.14
C SER A 992 6.10 53.22 -6.33
N PRO A 993 5.58 54.34 -6.88
CA PRO A 993 4.58 54.31 -7.94
C PRO A 993 5.01 53.51 -9.17
N GLY A 994 4.09 52.71 -9.73
CA GLY A 994 4.32 51.90 -10.94
C GLY A 994 5.00 50.55 -10.71
N MET A 995 5.32 50.20 -9.45
CA MET A 995 5.94 48.93 -9.09
C MET A 995 4.91 47.85 -8.77
N THR A 996 5.21 46.60 -9.14
CA THR A 996 4.41 45.41 -8.78
C THR A 996 5.29 44.31 -8.20
N PHE A 997 4.69 43.40 -7.44
CA PHE A 997 5.41 42.28 -6.81
C PHE A 997 5.45 41.06 -7.75
N PRO A 998 6.64 40.58 -8.15
CA PRO A 998 6.76 39.36 -8.96
C PRO A 998 6.53 38.09 -8.12
N GLU A 999 6.62 38.18 -6.79
CA GLU A 999 6.44 37.09 -5.83
C GLU A 999 5.68 37.61 -4.59
N PRO A 1000 4.87 36.77 -3.90
CA PRO A 1000 4.13 37.20 -2.71
C PRO A 1000 5.03 37.71 -1.58
N VAL A 1001 4.60 38.80 -0.94
CA VAL A 1001 5.26 39.44 0.21
C VAL A 1001 4.74 38.85 1.51
N THR A 1002 5.64 38.62 2.47
CA THR A 1002 5.23 38.14 3.81
C THR A 1002 5.06 39.31 4.77
N LEU A 1003 3.86 39.43 5.36
CA LEU A 1003 3.54 40.38 6.43
C LEU A 1003 3.55 39.68 7.78
N ARG A 1004 4.07 40.36 8.81
CA ARG A 1004 4.03 39.93 10.21
C ARG A 1004 3.58 41.09 11.09
N PHE A 1005 2.47 40.93 11.80
CA PHE A 1005 1.87 41.96 12.66
C PHE A 1005 1.86 41.48 14.12
N ALA A 1006 2.32 42.33 15.03
CA ALA A 1006 2.06 42.16 16.46
C ALA A 1006 0.64 42.63 16.79
N PHE A 1007 0.03 41.99 17.77
CA PHE A 1007 -1.29 42.35 18.27
C PHE A 1007 -1.31 42.24 19.79
N ASP A 1008 -2.19 43.02 20.40
CA ASP A 1008 -2.44 42.99 21.84
C ASP A 1008 -3.47 41.92 22.16
N ALA A 1009 -3.00 40.79 22.69
CA ALA A 1009 -3.90 39.73 23.09
C ALA A 1009 -4.79 40.11 24.29
N ALA A 1010 -4.38 41.08 25.12
CA ALA A 1010 -5.14 41.52 26.29
C ALA A 1010 -6.31 42.44 25.91
N SER A 1011 -6.27 43.06 24.72
CA SER A 1011 -7.36 43.89 24.20
C SER A 1011 -8.47 43.07 23.52
N MET A 1012 -8.33 41.73 23.45
CA MET A 1012 -9.30 40.85 22.81
C MET A 1012 -10.31 40.27 23.84
N PRO A 1013 -11.62 40.26 23.55
CA PRO A 1013 -12.60 39.58 24.38
C PRO A 1013 -12.38 38.06 24.42
N GLU A 1014 -12.80 37.42 25.50
CA GLU A 1014 -12.73 35.96 25.64
C GLU A 1014 -13.51 35.26 24.51
N GLY A 1015 -12.86 34.30 23.85
CA GLY A 1015 -13.41 33.59 22.68
C GLY A 1015 -13.21 34.30 21.34
N PHE A 1016 -12.31 35.28 21.24
CA PHE A 1016 -11.92 35.91 19.96
C PHE A 1016 -10.53 35.42 19.52
N ARG A 1017 -10.36 35.13 18.22
CA ARG A 1017 -9.04 34.87 17.61
C ARG A 1017 -8.52 36.11 16.91
N ALA A 1018 -7.20 36.28 16.82
CA ALA A 1018 -6.58 37.34 16.04
C ALA A 1018 -6.48 36.94 14.56
N ALA A 1019 -6.95 37.81 13.66
CA ALA A 1019 -6.88 37.62 12.23
C ALA A 1019 -6.45 38.93 11.53
N LEU A 1020 -5.66 38.83 10.47
CA LEU A 1020 -5.21 40.00 9.70
C LEU A 1020 -6.26 40.36 8.65
N PHE A 1021 -6.53 41.65 8.49
CA PHE A 1021 -7.44 42.20 7.49
C PHE A 1021 -6.71 43.23 6.64
N TYR A 1022 -7.11 43.37 5.38
CA TYR A 1022 -6.78 44.53 4.55
C TYR A 1022 -8.01 45.40 4.31
N PHE A 1023 -7.79 46.70 4.07
CA PHE A 1023 -8.84 47.62 3.71
C PHE A 1023 -8.97 47.69 2.19
N ASP A 1024 -10.15 47.32 1.69
CA ASP A 1024 -10.53 47.48 0.31
C ASP A 1024 -10.89 48.95 0.06
N GLU A 1025 -9.99 49.68 -0.58
CA GLU A 1025 -10.18 51.10 -0.87
C GLU A 1025 -11.31 51.38 -1.87
N ALA A 1026 -11.70 50.41 -2.69
CA ALA A 1026 -12.78 50.56 -3.65
C ALA A 1026 -14.16 50.43 -2.97
N HIS A 1027 -14.28 49.51 -2.02
CA HIS A 1027 -15.54 49.23 -1.31
C HIS A 1027 -15.63 49.87 0.09
N LYS A 1028 -14.52 50.44 0.58
CA LYS A 1028 -14.39 51.04 1.93
C LYS A 1028 -14.70 50.04 3.06
N GLU A 1029 -14.28 48.79 2.88
CA GLU A 1029 -14.54 47.69 3.82
C GLU A 1029 -13.25 46.97 4.25
N TRP A 1030 -13.25 46.40 5.45
CA TRP A 1030 -12.19 45.52 5.94
C TRP A 1030 -12.45 44.07 5.52
N ILE A 1031 -11.47 43.42 4.88
CA ILE A 1031 -11.56 42.04 4.39
C ILE A 1031 -10.53 41.17 5.10
N GLU A 1032 -10.98 40.06 5.71
CA GLU A 1032 -10.11 39.08 6.39
C GLU A 1032 -9.22 38.37 5.36
N ILE A 1033 -7.94 38.22 5.67
CA ILE A 1033 -7.00 37.41 4.88
C ILE A 1033 -6.51 36.21 5.67
N GLU A 1034 -6.29 35.11 4.93
CA GLU A 1034 -5.77 33.88 5.52
C GLU A 1034 -4.44 34.16 6.19
N SER A 1035 -4.43 33.98 7.52
CA SER A 1035 -3.31 34.34 8.36
C SER A 1035 -3.13 33.31 9.46
N ARG A 1036 -1.89 33.14 9.90
CA ARG A 1036 -1.52 32.18 10.95
C ARG A 1036 -0.76 32.89 12.06
N ILE A 1037 -0.82 32.35 13.26
CA ILE A 1037 -0.06 32.90 14.39
C ILE A 1037 1.29 32.18 14.49
N GLU A 1038 2.39 32.92 14.35
CA GLU A 1038 3.75 32.43 14.59
C GLU A 1038 4.41 33.26 15.68
N LYS A 1039 4.77 32.63 16.81
CA LYS A 1039 5.51 33.28 17.92
C LYS A 1039 4.86 34.60 18.41
N GLY A 1040 3.53 34.64 18.49
CA GLY A 1040 2.78 35.81 18.94
C GLY A 1040 2.58 36.91 17.89
N LEU A 1041 2.94 36.66 16.63
CA LEU A 1041 2.68 37.54 15.49
C LEU A 1041 1.66 36.90 14.55
N VAL A 1042 0.76 37.70 13.96
CA VAL A 1042 -0.10 37.27 12.86
C VAL A 1042 0.68 37.40 11.55
N VAL A 1043 0.79 36.31 10.81
CA VAL A 1043 1.61 36.20 9.59
C VAL A 1043 0.73 35.85 8.40
N ALA A 1044 0.86 36.60 7.30
CA ALA A 1044 0.12 36.37 6.06
C ALA A 1044 0.97 36.66 4.81
N SER A 1045 0.58 36.08 3.67
CA SER A 1045 1.19 36.35 2.36
C SER A 1045 0.25 37.23 1.53
N VAL A 1046 0.77 38.29 0.93
CA VAL A 1046 0.00 39.26 0.13
C VAL A 1046 0.71 39.57 -1.19
N ASP A 1047 -0.04 40.01 -2.20
CA ASP A 1047 0.46 40.34 -3.54
C ASP A 1047 0.36 41.84 -3.86
N HIS A 1048 -0.10 42.66 -2.91
CA HIS A 1048 -0.21 44.11 -3.03
C HIS A 1048 -0.14 44.79 -1.66
N PHE A 1049 0.05 46.11 -1.67
CA PHE A 1049 0.04 46.96 -0.47
C PHE A 1049 -1.19 47.87 -0.45
N THR A 1050 -1.73 48.07 0.74
CA THR A 1050 -2.90 48.90 1.10
C THR A 1050 -2.84 49.12 2.63
N LYS A 1051 -3.97 49.40 3.29
CA LYS A 1051 -4.09 49.46 4.74
C LYS A 1051 -4.35 48.08 5.34
N PHE A 1052 -3.66 47.75 6.42
CA PHE A 1052 -3.77 46.46 7.12
C PHE A 1052 -3.93 46.66 8.63
N ALA A 1053 -4.68 45.76 9.27
CA ALA A 1053 -4.86 45.74 10.71
C ALA A 1053 -5.23 44.34 11.20
N VAL A 1054 -4.84 44.00 12.43
CA VAL A 1054 -5.28 42.77 13.11
C VAL A 1054 -6.55 43.07 13.88
N PHE A 1055 -7.59 42.27 13.64
CA PHE A 1055 -8.83 42.28 14.40
C PHE A 1055 -8.98 40.98 15.19
N GLY A 1056 -9.48 41.11 16.42
CA GLY A 1056 -10.12 40.03 17.15
C GLY A 1056 -11.47 39.74 16.49
N VAL A 1057 -11.68 38.49 16.10
CA VAL A 1057 -12.93 37.95 15.56
C VAL A 1057 -13.46 36.88 16.51
N LYS A 1058 -14.75 36.98 16.90
CA LYS A 1058 -15.37 35.98 17.78
C LYS A 1058 -15.35 34.61 17.10
N GLU A 1059 -14.82 33.60 17.79
CA GLU A 1059 -15.01 32.21 17.38
C GLU A 1059 -16.51 31.89 17.45
N SER A 1060 -17.14 31.82 16.29
CA SER A 1060 -18.38 31.08 16.11
C SER A 1060 -18.02 29.60 16.25
N SER A 1061 -18.61 28.94 17.25
CA SER A 1061 -18.42 27.52 17.59
C SER A 1061 -18.50 26.63 16.35
N ALA A 1062 -17.34 26.32 15.77
CA ALA A 1062 -17.16 25.28 14.78
C ALA A 1062 -16.69 24.02 15.53
N GLU A 1063 -17.64 23.12 15.82
CA GLU A 1063 -17.35 21.72 16.13
C GLU A 1063 -16.83 21.01 14.85
N PRO A 1064 -16.11 19.88 14.98
CA PRO A 1064 -15.36 19.26 13.91
C PRO A 1064 -16.30 18.69 12.86
N THR A 1065 -15.83 18.77 11.62
CA THR A 1065 -16.54 18.50 10.37
C THR A 1065 -17.26 17.15 10.35
N PRO A 1066 -18.54 17.13 9.95
CA PRO A 1066 -18.98 16.19 8.93
C PRO A 1066 -19.35 16.99 7.67
N THR A 1067 -18.80 16.53 6.55
CA THR A 1067 -19.19 16.71 5.14
C THR A 1067 -20.07 17.93 4.80
N PRO A 1068 -19.61 18.88 3.96
CA PRO A 1068 -20.29 20.15 3.74
C PRO A 1068 -21.68 19.97 3.14
N THR A 1069 -22.70 20.45 3.85
CA THR A 1069 -23.98 20.88 3.27
C THR A 1069 -23.83 22.37 2.90
N PRO A 1070 -24.12 22.80 1.66
CA PRO A 1070 -23.72 24.13 1.18
C PRO A 1070 -24.55 25.25 1.82
N ALA A 1071 -23.87 26.25 2.37
CA ALA A 1071 -24.42 27.58 2.67
C ALA A 1071 -24.79 28.31 1.36
N PRO A 1072 -25.81 29.19 1.35
CA PRO A 1072 -26.32 29.80 0.13
C PRO A 1072 -25.21 30.59 -0.58
N THR A 1073 -24.92 30.19 -1.81
CA THR A 1073 -23.89 30.79 -2.64
C THR A 1073 -24.31 32.21 -3.02
N PRO A 1074 -23.42 33.23 -2.91
CA PRO A 1074 -23.75 34.59 -3.33
C PRO A 1074 -24.11 34.59 -4.83
N THR A 1075 -25.27 35.16 -5.16
CA THR A 1075 -25.80 35.22 -6.54
C THR A 1075 -25.16 36.32 -7.40
N SER A 1076 -24.28 37.15 -6.84
CA SER A 1076 -23.55 38.18 -7.58
C SER A 1076 -22.08 38.27 -7.15
N PHE A 1077 -21.18 38.24 -8.13
CA PHE A 1077 -19.75 38.51 -7.97
C PHE A 1077 -19.43 39.92 -8.46
N LEU A 1078 -18.41 40.53 -7.88
CA LEU A 1078 -18.06 41.93 -8.11
C LEU A 1078 -17.54 42.16 -9.54
N ASP A 1079 -16.67 41.26 -10.00
CA ASP A 1079 -16.05 41.25 -11.33
C ASP A 1079 -16.99 40.78 -12.45
N MET A 1080 -18.22 40.42 -12.10
CA MET A 1080 -19.26 40.11 -13.06
C MET A 1080 -20.16 41.33 -13.35
N ASP A 1081 -19.94 42.48 -12.70
CA ASP A 1081 -20.76 43.67 -12.97
C ASP A 1081 -20.44 44.26 -14.35
N GLY A 1082 -21.48 44.46 -15.17
CA GLY A 1082 -21.34 44.84 -16.58
C GLY A 1082 -20.78 43.75 -17.52
N HIS A 1083 -20.37 42.59 -17.00
CA HIS A 1083 -19.81 41.51 -17.83
C HIS A 1083 -20.91 40.75 -18.59
N TRP A 1084 -20.67 40.46 -19.87
CA TRP A 1084 -21.65 39.82 -20.76
C TRP A 1084 -22.14 38.44 -20.27
N ALA A 1085 -21.28 37.71 -19.54
CA ALA A 1085 -21.60 36.41 -18.98
C ALA A 1085 -22.28 36.44 -17.58
N LYS A 1086 -22.59 37.62 -17.02
CA LYS A 1086 -23.13 37.79 -15.66
C LYS A 1086 -24.32 36.87 -15.36
N SER A 1087 -25.33 36.87 -16.23
CA SER A 1087 -26.54 36.06 -16.07
C SER A 1087 -26.26 34.55 -16.14
N TYR A 1088 -25.36 34.12 -17.03
CA TYR A 1088 -24.95 32.72 -17.14
C TYR A 1088 -24.19 32.25 -15.90
N VAL A 1089 -23.27 33.07 -15.39
CA VAL A 1089 -22.52 32.73 -14.17
C VAL A 1089 -23.43 32.65 -12.95
N SER A 1090 -24.32 33.63 -12.74
CA SER A 1090 -25.30 33.57 -11.64
C SER A 1090 -26.13 32.29 -11.70
N ARG A 1091 -26.63 31.92 -12.88
CA ARG A 1091 -27.41 30.68 -13.07
C ARG A 1091 -26.58 29.42 -12.83
N ALA A 1092 -25.34 29.37 -13.29
CA ALA A 1092 -24.48 28.19 -13.09
C ALA A 1092 -24.12 27.99 -11.62
N VAL A 1093 -24.00 29.07 -10.86
CA VAL A 1093 -23.83 29.04 -9.40
C VAL A 1093 -25.08 28.53 -8.70
N GLU A 1094 -26.27 29.03 -9.07
CA GLU A 1094 -27.54 28.53 -8.54
C GLU A 1094 -27.74 27.02 -8.80
N LEU A 1095 -27.27 26.54 -9.96
CA LEU A 1095 -27.32 25.12 -10.33
C LEU A 1095 -26.21 24.27 -9.70
N GLY A 1096 -25.28 24.87 -8.94
CA GLY A 1096 -24.15 24.17 -8.32
C GLY A 1096 -23.08 23.67 -9.31
N ILE A 1097 -23.07 24.18 -10.53
CA ILE A 1097 -22.13 23.78 -11.60
C ILE A 1097 -20.74 24.35 -11.33
N THR A 1098 -20.68 25.58 -10.85
CA THR A 1098 -19.44 26.30 -10.57
C THR A 1098 -19.59 27.15 -9.31
N ASN A 1099 -18.46 27.56 -8.74
CA ASN A 1099 -18.37 28.50 -7.62
C ASN A 1099 -17.45 29.66 -8.01
N GLY A 1100 -17.49 30.76 -7.27
CA GLY A 1100 -16.45 31.79 -7.36
C GLY A 1100 -15.09 31.26 -6.89
N TYR A 1101 -14.01 31.94 -7.29
CA TYR A 1101 -12.69 31.72 -6.68
C TYR A 1101 -12.71 32.02 -5.18
N ASN A 1102 -13.56 32.98 -4.79
CA ASN A 1102 -13.92 33.26 -3.40
C ASN A 1102 -15.36 33.80 -3.36
N ALA A 1103 -15.81 34.24 -2.17
CA ALA A 1103 -17.16 34.74 -1.97
C ALA A 1103 -17.52 36.01 -2.79
N ARG A 1104 -16.55 36.73 -3.37
CA ARG A 1104 -16.76 38.00 -4.09
C ARG A 1104 -16.26 38.01 -5.54
N MET A 1105 -15.46 37.03 -5.97
CA MET A 1105 -14.75 37.03 -7.26
C MET A 1105 -15.03 35.75 -8.07
N PHE A 1106 -15.39 35.87 -9.35
CA PHE A 1106 -15.60 34.74 -10.25
C PHE A 1106 -14.40 34.43 -11.18
N ALA A 1107 -13.66 35.48 -11.56
CA ALA A 1107 -12.63 35.56 -12.59
C ALA A 1107 -13.11 35.10 -13.98
N PRO A 1108 -14.04 35.83 -14.65
CA PRO A 1108 -14.65 35.40 -15.91
C PRO A 1108 -13.66 35.18 -17.06
N ASP A 1109 -12.61 36.00 -17.13
CA ASP A 1109 -11.60 35.94 -18.20
C ASP A 1109 -10.42 35.01 -17.87
N ALA A 1110 -10.39 34.41 -16.67
CA ALA A 1110 -9.36 33.44 -16.32
C ALA A 1110 -9.45 32.19 -17.21
N GLN A 1111 -8.30 31.67 -17.60
CA GLN A 1111 -8.21 30.43 -18.36
C GLN A 1111 -8.55 29.22 -17.48
N VAL A 1112 -9.26 28.24 -18.06
CA VAL A 1112 -9.70 27.05 -17.32
C VAL A 1112 -8.79 25.87 -17.63
N THR A 1113 -8.37 25.13 -16.60
CA THR A 1113 -7.64 23.88 -16.81
C THR A 1113 -8.57 22.74 -17.21
N ARG A 1114 -8.03 21.72 -17.86
CA ARG A 1114 -8.78 20.54 -18.28
C ARG A 1114 -9.49 19.85 -17.11
N ALA A 1115 -8.85 19.76 -15.94
CA ALA A 1115 -9.46 19.22 -14.72
C ALA A 1115 -10.62 20.11 -14.18
N GLN A 1116 -10.45 21.43 -14.20
CA GLN A 1116 -11.48 22.38 -13.78
C GLN A 1116 -12.71 22.30 -14.69
N PHE A 1117 -12.51 22.24 -16.01
CA PHE A 1117 -13.61 22.13 -16.97
C PHE A 1117 -14.38 20.81 -16.81
N VAL A 1118 -13.68 19.68 -16.76
CA VAL A 1118 -14.31 18.37 -16.55
C VAL A 1118 -15.09 18.32 -15.23
N THR A 1119 -14.57 18.95 -14.18
CA THR A 1119 -15.29 19.04 -12.90
C THR A 1119 -16.59 19.85 -13.01
N MET A 1120 -16.57 20.99 -13.71
CA MET A 1120 -17.79 21.75 -13.98
C MET A 1120 -18.78 20.96 -14.85
N LEU A 1121 -18.29 20.25 -15.86
CA LEU A 1121 -19.11 19.39 -16.72
C LEU A 1121 -19.80 18.27 -15.95
N MET A 1122 -19.07 17.54 -15.10
CA MET A 1122 -19.66 16.44 -14.32
C MET A 1122 -20.64 16.94 -13.25
N ARG A 1123 -20.42 18.14 -12.68
CA ARG A 1123 -21.41 18.79 -11.81
C ARG A 1123 -22.67 19.20 -12.57
N ALA A 1124 -22.54 19.70 -13.80
CA ALA A 1124 -23.68 19.98 -14.66
C ALA A 1124 -24.52 18.73 -14.97
N LEU A 1125 -23.84 17.59 -15.16
CA LEU A 1125 -24.51 16.29 -15.34
C LEU A 1125 -25.04 15.68 -14.02
N LYS A 1126 -24.62 16.20 -12.87
CA LYS A 1126 -24.90 15.66 -11.52
C LYS A 1126 -24.43 14.21 -11.35
N VAL A 1127 -23.23 13.94 -11.84
CA VAL A 1127 -22.64 12.60 -11.85
C VAL A 1127 -21.32 12.58 -11.07
N GLU A 1128 -21.16 11.60 -10.18
CA GLU A 1128 -19.95 11.39 -9.38
C GLU A 1128 -19.33 10.01 -9.65
N GLY A 1129 -18.00 9.92 -9.55
CA GLY A 1129 -17.23 8.69 -9.74
C GLY A 1129 -16.79 8.12 -8.39
N VAL A 1130 -16.87 6.80 -8.26
CA VAL A 1130 -16.55 6.07 -7.01
C VAL A 1130 -15.16 5.42 -7.01
N SER A 1131 -14.42 5.50 -8.11
CA SER A 1131 -13.09 4.88 -8.28
C SER A 1131 -12.00 5.92 -8.58
N ALA A 1132 -10.73 5.55 -8.46
CA ALA A 1132 -9.61 6.42 -8.86
C ALA A 1132 -9.39 6.33 -10.39
N PRO A 1133 -9.04 7.44 -11.07
CA PRO A 1133 -8.97 7.48 -12.53
C PRO A 1133 -7.79 6.66 -13.06
N ARG A 1134 -7.99 5.91 -14.15
CA ARG A 1134 -6.98 5.03 -14.78
C ARG A 1134 -6.14 5.77 -15.84
N PHE A 1135 -5.54 6.90 -15.49
CA PHE A 1135 -4.61 7.62 -16.38
C PHE A 1135 -3.16 7.46 -15.90
N ALA A 1136 -2.20 7.52 -16.83
CA ALA A 1136 -0.78 7.38 -16.52
C ALA A 1136 -0.26 8.48 -15.57
N ASP A 1137 -0.90 9.65 -15.59
CA ASP A 1137 -0.63 10.81 -14.74
C ASP A 1137 -1.69 10.99 -13.64
N ALA A 1138 -2.33 9.90 -13.18
CA ALA A 1138 -3.36 9.96 -12.12
C ALA A 1138 -2.87 10.66 -10.85
N GLY A 1139 -1.56 10.58 -10.52
CA GLY A 1139 -0.97 11.28 -9.38
C GLY A 1139 -0.87 12.81 -9.53
N ALA A 1140 -1.02 13.34 -10.74
CA ALA A 1140 -1.10 14.79 -10.99
C ALA A 1140 -2.53 15.33 -10.89
N ILE A 1141 -3.53 14.47 -10.71
CA ILE A 1141 -4.94 14.85 -10.54
C ILE A 1141 -5.17 15.11 -9.05
N GLU A 1142 -5.48 16.35 -8.71
CA GLU A 1142 -5.78 16.72 -7.34
C GLU A 1142 -7.08 16.08 -6.82
N ALA A 1143 -7.14 15.83 -5.52
CA ALA A 1143 -8.23 15.09 -4.89
C ALA A 1143 -9.64 15.66 -5.17
N TRP A 1144 -9.76 17.00 -5.32
CA TRP A 1144 -11.03 17.66 -5.62
C TRP A 1144 -11.56 17.38 -7.03
N ALA A 1145 -10.69 17.04 -7.98
CA ALA A 1145 -11.05 16.74 -9.37
C ALA A 1145 -11.16 15.23 -9.63
N ALA A 1146 -10.57 14.40 -8.76
CA ALA A 1146 -10.41 12.97 -8.99
C ALA A 1146 -11.75 12.26 -9.28
N SER A 1147 -12.79 12.50 -8.49
CA SER A 1147 -14.11 11.85 -8.68
C SER A 1147 -14.78 12.25 -9.99
N ALA A 1148 -14.68 13.52 -10.39
CA ALA A 1148 -15.23 14.02 -11.64
C ALA A 1148 -14.47 13.47 -12.85
N VAL A 1149 -13.13 13.44 -12.78
CA VAL A 1149 -12.30 12.91 -13.86
C VAL A 1149 -12.52 11.41 -14.04
N THR A 1150 -12.65 10.65 -12.95
CA THR A 1150 -13.06 9.23 -13.01
C THR A 1150 -14.41 9.08 -13.70
N ALA A 1151 -15.43 9.81 -13.24
CA ALA A 1151 -16.77 9.69 -13.78
C ALA A 1151 -16.85 9.99 -15.28
N ALA A 1152 -16.10 11.01 -15.72
CA ALA A 1152 -15.99 11.39 -17.11
C ALA A 1152 -15.26 10.32 -17.95
N ALA A 1153 -14.23 9.69 -17.39
CA ALA A 1153 -13.48 8.61 -18.05
C ALA A 1153 -14.32 7.34 -18.21
N GLU A 1154 -15.03 6.91 -17.15
CA GLU A 1154 -15.91 5.73 -17.17
C GLU A 1154 -17.03 5.84 -18.21
N ARG A 1155 -17.43 7.07 -18.56
CA ARG A 1155 -18.49 7.36 -19.54
C ARG A 1155 -17.98 7.65 -20.95
N GLY A 1156 -16.66 7.59 -21.16
CA GLY A 1156 -16.04 7.96 -22.44
C GLY A 1156 -16.30 9.42 -22.82
N ILE A 1157 -16.43 10.31 -21.83
CA ILE A 1157 -16.52 11.76 -22.04
C ILE A 1157 -15.09 12.31 -22.10
N ALA A 1158 -14.31 12.07 -21.05
CA ALA A 1158 -12.91 12.43 -20.97
C ALA A 1158 -12.02 11.24 -21.36
N GLU A 1159 -11.60 11.21 -22.62
CA GLU A 1159 -10.54 10.30 -23.06
C GLU A 1159 -9.18 10.97 -22.80
N GLY A 1160 -8.22 10.17 -22.36
CA GLY A 1160 -6.83 10.62 -22.23
C GLY A 1160 -6.23 10.91 -23.61
N PHE A 1161 -5.05 11.51 -23.62
CA PHE A 1161 -4.25 11.67 -24.82
C PHE A 1161 -3.72 10.30 -25.27
N SER A 1162 -3.21 10.22 -26.50
CA SER A 1162 -2.66 8.99 -27.10
C SER A 1162 -1.50 8.37 -26.31
N ASP A 1163 -0.86 9.14 -25.43
CA ASP A 1163 0.19 8.69 -24.50
C ASP A 1163 -0.36 8.11 -23.17
N GLY A 1164 -1.68 8.03 -23.01
CA GLY A 1164 -2.34 7.51 -21.81
C GLY A 1164 -2.48 8.52 -20.66
N THR A 1165 -2.12 9.79 -20.86
CA THR A 1165 -2.23 10.86 -19.85
C THR A 1165 -3.55 11.63 -19.94
N PHE A 1166 -3.99 12.25 -18.84
CA PHE A 1166 -5.15 13.17 -18.80
C PHE A 1166 -4.75 14.64 -18.89
N ARG A 1167 -3.55 14.99 -18.40
CA ARG A 1167 -2.98 16.34 -18.34
C ARG A 1167 -3.87 17.35 -17.58
N PRO A 1168 -4.12 17.13 -16.27
CA PRO A 1168 -5.13 17.85 -15.50
C PRO A 1168 -4.90 19.37 -15.41
N ASN A 1169 -3.64 19.81 -15.39
CA ASN A 1169 -3.26 21.21 -15.18
C ASN A 1169 -3.03 22.00 -16.48
N VAL A 1170 -3.20 21.36 -17.64
CA VAL A 1170 -3.11 22.04 -18.94
C VAL A 1170 -4.38 22.85 -19.17
N VAL A 1171 -4.23 24.09 -19.65
CA VAL A 1171 -5.34 24.95 -20.06
C VAL A 1171 -6.08 24.31 -21.23
N ILE A 1172 -7.40 24.20 -21.12
CA ILE A 1172 -8.21 23.55 -22.15
C ILE A 1172 -8.39 24.49 -23.35
N THR A 1173 -8.19 23.96 -24.55
CA THR A 1173 -8.48 24.68 -25.79
C THR A 1173 -9.95 24.65 -26.13
N ARG A 1174 -10.40 25.59 -26.96
CA ARG A 1174 -11.79 25.69 -27.41
C ARG A 1174 -12.25 24.43 -28.17
N ALA A 1175 -11.38 23.83 -28.99
CA ALA A 1175 -11.66 22.57 -29.68
C ALA A 1175 -11.83 21.37 -28.71
N GLU A 1176 -10.97 21.26 -27.70
CA GLU A 1176 -11.08 20.20 -26.68
C GLU A 1176 -12.34 20.35 -25.83
N MET A 1177 -12.64 21.58 -25.39
CA MET A 1177 -13.83 21.90 -24.62
C MET A 1177 -15.12 21.50 -25.38
N THR A 1178 -15.22 21.89 -26.66
CA THR A 1178 -16.36 21.53 -27.52
C THR A 1178 -16.46 20.03 -27.74
N THR A 1179 -15.33 19.34 -27.88
CA THR A 1179 -15.32 17.88 -28.07
C THR A 1179 -15.81 17.13 -26.84
N LEU A 1180 -15.43 17.56 -25.63
CA LEU A 1180 -15.93 16.99 -24.38
C LEU A 1180 -17.45 17.21 -24.22
N LEU A 1181 -17.94 18.41 -24.57
CA LEU A 1181 -19.38 18.72 -24.55
C LEU A 1181 -20.17 17.88 -25.55
N ALA A 1182 -19.67 17.74 -26.78
CA ALA A 1182 -20.31 16.92 -27.80
C ALA A 1182 -20.42 15.45 -27.37
N ARG A 1183 -19.38 14.90 -26.72
CA ARG A 1183 -19.40 13.54 -26.16
C ARG A 1183 -20.35 13.38 -24.97
N ALA A 1184 -20.40 14.38 -24.09
CA ALA A 1184 -21.34 14.40 -22.97
C ALA A 1184 -22.80 14.46 -23.45
N ALA A 1185 -23.05 15.18 -24.54
CA ALA A 1185 -24.35 15.29 -25.18
C ALA A 1185 -24.67 14.15 -26.16
N SER A 1186 -23.83 13.11 -26.24
CA SER A 1186 -23.98 11.97 -27.15
C SER A 1186 -24.22 12.38 -28.61
N LEU A 1187 -23.59 13.48 -29.05
CA LEU A 1187 -23.70 13.92 -30.43
C LEU A 1187 -22.96 12.92 -31.33
N GLU A 1188 -23.70 12.25 -32.20
CA GLU A 1188 -23.11 11.32 -33.16
C GLU A 1188 -22.22 12.10 -34.13
N SER A 1189 -20.95 11.70 -34.18
CA SER A 1189 -20.02 12.21 -35.17
C SER A 1189 -20.32 11.52 -36.49
N SER A 1190 -21.16 12.12 -37.34
CA SER A 1190 -21.18 11.75 -38.75
C SER A 1190 -19.82 12.12 -39.31
N GLY A 1191 -19.00 11.12 -39.64
CA GLY A 1191 -17.58 11.27 -39.98
C GLY A 1191 -17.25 12.23 -41.13
N ASP A 1192 -18.28 12.71 -41.84
CA ASP A 1192 -18.18 13.62 -42.98
C ASP A 1192 -18.65 15.07 -42.68
N ALA A 1193 -19.08 15.40 -41.46
CA ALA A 1193 -19.56 16.73 -41.13
C ALA A 1193 -18.40 17.71 -40.82
N GLU A 1194 -18.35 18.81 -41.57
CA GLU A 1194 -17.34 19.87 -41.43
C GLU A 1194 -17.99 21.15 -40.86
N PRO A 1195 -17.32 21.87 -39.95
CA PRO A 1195 -17.84 23.12 -39.43
C PRO A 1195 -17.77 24.25 -40.47
N THR A 1196 -18.64 25.25 -40.34
CA THR A 1196 -18.77 26.36 -41.31
C THR A 1196 -18.05 27.64 -40.92
N PHE A 1197 -17.27 27.60 -39.83
CA PHE A 1197 -16.45 28.73 -39.39
C PHE A 1197 -15.38 29.13 -40.41
N ALA A 1198 -15.01 30.41 -40.43
CA ALA A 1198 -14.05 30.97 -41.39
C ALA A 1198 -12.64 30.34 -41.29
N ASP A 1199 -12.30 29.81 -40.12
CA ASP A 1199 -11.07 29.10 -39.77
C ASP A 1199 -11.32 27.59 -39.56
N ALA A 1200 -12.38 27.02 -40.14
CA ALA A 1200 -12.69 25.59 -40.06
C ALA A 1200 -11.51 24.69 -40.48
N ALA A 1201 -10.65 25.18 -41.40
CA ALA A 1201 -9.43 24.49 -41.82
C ALA A 1201 -8.44 24.29 -40.67
N ASP A 1202 -8.40 25.19 -39.70
CA ASP A 1202 -7.49 25.14 -38.54
C ASP A 1202 -8.00 24.22 -37.42
N VAL A 1203 -9.26 23.77 -37.49
CA VAL A 1203 -9.84 22.82 -36.53
C VAL A 1203 -9.15 21.46 -36.72
N PRO A 1204 -8.54 20.87 -35.66
CA PRO A 1204 -7.89 19.57 -35.76
C PRO A 1204 -8.85 18.48 -36.25
N ALA A 1205 -8.36 17.56 -37.09
CA ALA A 1205 -9.18 16.50 -37.68
C ALA A 1205 -9.98 15.68 -36.65
N TRP A 1206 -9.41 15.42 -35.47
CA TRP A 1206 -10.07 14.70 -34.38
C TRP A 1206 -11.23 15.48 -33.74
N ALA A 1207 -11.24 16.82 -33.85
CA ALA A 1207 -12.24 17.70 -33.27
C ALA A 1207 -13.34 18.09 -34.28
N ARG A 1208 -13.05 18.06 -35.59
CA ARG A 1208 -13.95 18.54 -36.65
C ARG A 1208 -15.38 17.98 -36.57
N PRO A 1209 -15.61 16.65 -36.46
CA PRO A 1209 -16.98 16.14 -36.39
C PRO A 1209 -17.73 16.62 -35.16
N ALA A 1210 -17.03 16.75 -34.02
CA ALA A 1210 -17.63 17.22 -32.77
C ALA A 1210 -17.94 18.73 -32.82
N VAL A 1211 -17.07 19.53 -33.43
CA VAL A 1211 -17.27 20.96 -33.62
C VAL A 1211 -18.41 21.21 -34.61
N ALA A 1212 -18.48 20.48 -35.72
CA ALA A 1212 -19.56 20.57 -36.69
C ALA A 1212 -20.92 20.19 -36.09
N ALA A 1213 -20.98 19.10 -35.32
CA ALA A 1213 -22.21 18.68 -34.65
C ALA A 1213 -22.65 19.69 -33.57
N ALA A 1214 -21.70 20.25 -32.81
CA ALA A 1214 -21.99 21.29 -31.83
C ALA A 1214 -22.43 22.61 -32.48
N GLU A 1215 -21.86 22.98 -33.63
CA GLU A 1215 -22.28 24.15 -34.41
C GLU A 1215 -23.69 23.98 -34.97
N GLY A 1216 -24.00 22.81 -35.54
CA GLY A 1216 -25.32 22.51 -36.12
C GLY A 1216 -26.47 22.58 -35.10
N LEU A 1217 -26.17 22.39 -33.81
CA LEU A 1217 -27.12 22.55 -32.70
C LEU A 1217 -27.09 23.94 -32.05
N GLY A 1218 -26.23 24.83 -32.52
CA GLY A 1218 -26.00 26.15 -31.91
C GLY A 1218 -25.36 26.09 -30.52
N LEU A 1219 -24.83 24.92 -30.12
CA LEU A 1219 -24.13 24.73 -28.86
C LEU A 1219 -22.88 25.62 -28.82
N VAL A 1220 -22.12 25.64 -29.92
CA VAL A 1220 -20.97 26.54 -30.10
C VAL A 1220 -21.21 27.52 -31.25
N GLN A 1221 -20.66 28.72 -31.11
CA GLN A 1221 -20.79 29.81 -32.07
C GLN A 1221 -19.42 30.45 -32.30
N GLY A 1222 -19.23 31.04 -33.48
CA GLY A 1222 -18.01 31.73 -33.86
C GLY A 1222 -17.83 33.02 -33.05
N ARG A 1223 -16.57 33.38 -32.83
CA ARG A 1223 -16.12 34.69 -32.34
C ARG A 1223 -16.08 35.70 -33.51
N GLY A 1224 -15.52 36.89 -33.27
CA GLY A 1224 -15.43 37.97 -34.27
C GLY A 1224 -14.90 37.50 -35.62
N GLY A 1225 -15.49 37.99 -36.71
CA GLY A 1225 -15.12 37.57 -38.07
C GLY A 1225 -15.59 36.17 -38.49
N GLY A 1226 -16.43 35.51 -37.68
CA GLY A 1226 -16.98 34.18 -38.00
C GLY A 1226 -16.00 33.03 -37.73
N GLN A 1227 -14.97 33.25 -36.91
CA GLN A 1227 -13.92 32.27 -36.58
C GLN A 1227 -14.26 31.46 -35.33
N PHE A 1228 -13.87 30.20 -35.27
CA PHE A 1228 -14.01 29.30 -34.14
C PHE A 1228 -12.89 29.47 -33.11
N GLU A 1229 -11.66 29.73 -33.58
CA GLU A 1229 -10.40 29.80 -32.84
C GLU A 1229 -10.07 28.49 -32.08
N PRO A 1230 -9.79 27.37 -32.78
CA PRO A 1230 -9.72 26.03 -32.19
C PRO A 1230 -8.65 25.86 -31.10
N PHE A 1231 -7.52 26.57 -31.24
CA PHE A 1231 -6.38 26.50 -30.31
C PHE A 1231 -6.41 27.57 -29.21
N ALA A 1232 -7.39 28.50 -29.25
CA ALA A 1232 -7.50 29.51 -28.22
C ALA A 1232 -7.86 28.87 -26.88
N ALA A 1233 -7.22 29.35 -25.81
CA ALA A 1233 -7.56 28.97 -24.45
C ALA A 1233 -9.01 29.36 -24.13
N ALA A 1234 -9.76 28.45 -23.51
CA ALA A 1234 -11.11 28.73 -23.07
C ALA A 1234 -11.11 29.55 -21.77
N THR A 1235 -11.91 30.61 -21.73
CA THR A 1235 -12.11 31.36 -20.48
C THR A 1235 -13.19 30.71 -19.62
N ARG A 1236 -13.19 31.07 -18.34
CA ARG A 1236 -14.11 30.56 -17.33
C ARG A 1236 -15.56 30.95 -17.61
N ALA A 1237 -15.78 32.16 -18.13
CA ALA A 1237 -17.07 32.62 -18.61
C ALA A 1237 -17.58 31.78 -19.80
N GLU A 1238 -16.71 31.48 -20.76
CA GLU A 1238 -17.09 30.70 -21.94
C GLU A 1238 -17.41 29.24 -21.60
N ALA A 1239 -16.64 28.63 -20.71
CA ALA A 1239 -16.91 27.30 -20.19
C ALA A 1239 -18.32 27.20 -19.58
N VAL A 1240 -18.70 28.17 -18.74
CA VAL A 1240 -20.02 28.22 -18.12
C VAL A 1240 -21.13 28.42 -19.15
N VAL A 1241 -20.93 29.33 -20.10
CA VAL A 1241 -21.92 29.64 -21.13
C VAL A 1241 -22.21 28.43 -22.00
N LEU A 1242 -21.18 27.70 -22.43
CA LEU A 1242 -21.36 26.49 -23.24
C LEU A 1242 -21.99 25.34 -22.45
N LEU A 1243 -21.64 25.17 -21.17
CA LEU A 1243 -22.27 24.19 -20.29
C LEU A 1243 -23.78 24.46 -20.12
N LEU A 1244 -24.15 25.72 -19.87
CA LEU A 1244 -25.56 26.09 -19.74
C LEU A 1244 -26.32 25.96 -21.07
N ARG A 1245 -25.70 26.32 -22.20
CA ARG A 1245 -26.30 26.10 -23.52
C ARG A 1245 -26.55 24.62 -23.79
N MET A 1246 -25.61 23.74 -23.40
CA MET A 1246 -25.82 22.29 -23.52
C MET A 1246 -27.03 21.82 -22.71
N LEU A 1247 -27.19 22.30 -21.48
CA LEU A 1247 -28.33 21.98 -20.63
C LEU A 1247 -29.66 22.53 -21.19
N ASP A 1248 -29.63 23.71 -21.80
CA ASP A 1248 -30.82 24.36 -22.38
C ASP A 1248 -31.31 23.70 -23.68
N LEU A 1249 -30.43 22.99 -24.39
CA LEU A 1249 -30.77 22.30 -25.64
C LEU A 1249 -31.56 21.00 -25.44
N ASN A 1250 -31.85 20.59 -24.20
CA ASN A 1250 -32.68 19.43 -23.86
C ASN A 1250 -32.22 18.11 -24.55
N LEU A 1251 -30.89 17.95 -24.65
CA LEU A 1251 -30.24 16.83 -25.33
C LEU A 1251 -30.27 15.54 -24.47
N ASN A 1252 -30.15 14.37 -25.11
CA ASN A 1252 -29.94 13.09 -24.40
C ASN A 1252 -28.50 13.02 -23.87
N LEU A 1253 -28.28 13.63 -22.71
CA LEU A 1253 -26.98 13.64 -22.04
C LEU A 1253 -26.65 12.22 -21.52
N LYS A 1254 -25.37 11.84 -21.57
CA LYS A 1254 -24.90 10.58 -21.00
C LYS A 1254 -25.18 10.56 -19.47
N PRO A 1255 -25.94 9.57 -18.95
CA PRO A 1255 -26.27 9.47 -17.53
C PRO A 1255 -25.09 9.03 -16.67
#